data_AF-A0A1D6LM14-F1
#
_entry.id   AF-A0A1D6LM14-F1
#
_cell.length_a   1.000
_cell.length_b   1.000
_cell.length_c   1.000
_cell.angle_alpha   90.00
_cell.angle_beta   90.00
_cell.angle_gamma   90.00
#
_symmetry.space_group_name_H-M   'P 1'
#
loop_
_entity.id
_entity.type
_entity.pdbx_description
1 polymer ?
#
loop_
_entity_poly.entity_id
_entity_poly.type
_entity_poly.pdbx_seq_one_letter_code
_entity_poly.pdbx_strand_id
1 'polypeptide(L)'
;MAAPGRRTADVSSSSPAPSPSPSTGRRLLRTQTVGNLGESIFDSEVVPSSLVEIAPILRVANEVEATNPRVAYLCRFYAFEKAHRLDPTSSGRGVRQFKTALLQRLERENDPTLKGRVHQSDAREMQRFYREYYKKYIQALQHAADKADRALLTKAYQTAAVLFEVLRAVNVSQSVEVDQAILDTHNKVEEKKKLYVPYNILPLDPESTGQAIMRYPEIQAAVYALRNTRGLPWPKDQDKKPGEKNTGKDLLDWLQAMFGFQKDNVSNQREHLVLLLANVHIMKVPKVDQQPKLDDKALDAVMKKLFKNYKKWCKYLGRKSSLWLPTIQQEVQQRKLLYMGLYLLIWGEAANLRFMPECICYIYHHMAFELYGMLAGNVSPMTGENVKPAYGGDEEAFLIKVVTPIYKVIEKEAERSKTMKSKHSHWRNYDDLNEYFWSVDCFRLGWPMRADADFFKTPKDAYLNLLNGENRSAGNTHWMGKVNFVEIRSFWHIFRSFDRMWIFLILSLQAMIIIAWNGGTPSDIFDAGVFKKVLSIFITAAILKLGQAILDLIFGWKARRNMSFAVKLRYILKLICAAAWVVILPVTYAYTWENPTGLARTIKSWLGDGQNQPSLYILAIVIYMAPNIVASMLFLFPFMRRFLESSNVKVITIIMWWSQPRLFVGRGMHEGAFSLFKYTMFWVLLLATKLTVSFYIEIKPLVQPTIDIMREPIRTFQWHEFFPHGTNNIGVVISLWAPIILVYFMDTQIWYALFSTLIGGIYGAYRRLGEIRTLGMLRSRFESLPEAFNERLIPSDANKSKGLRAAFSSRPKASGDERQKEKRAARFAQMWNVIITSFREEDLIDNREMDLLLVPYCKDRELDIFQWPPFLLASKIPIALDMAADSGGKDRDLTKRIKSDPYFSFAIRECYASFKNIINTLVFGQREKDVLAQIFAVVDQHIEDETLIKDLNMRNLPALSKKFVELLELLQKNKEEDLGQVVILFQDMLEVVTRDIMEEQDQLGTLLESAHGANSRKHEGITPLDQQDQLFAKAIKFPVDESIAWTEKIKRLHLLLTVKESAMDVPTNLDARRRISFFANSLFMDMPNAPKVRNMLAFSILTPYYKEDVLFSLQNLEEPNEDGVSILFYLQKIYPDEWKNFLERVGCKNEEGLREDEELEEKLRLWASYRGQTLTRTVRGMMYYRKALELQAFLDMAEDDDLMEGYRNLMSLVRALIRSSTR
;
A
#
# COMPACT_ATOMS: atom_id res chain seq x y z
N MET A 1 9.98 20.71 21.86
CA MET A 1 10.98 20.83 22.93
C MET A 1 11.71 19.51 23.07
N ALA A 2 13.02 19.50 22.81
CA ALA A 2 13.99 18.54 23.32
C ALA A 2 15.38 19.17 23.11
N ALA A 3 16.11 19.35 24.21
CA ALA A 3 17.44 19.97 24.24
C ALA A 3 18.54 18.96 23.83
N PRO A 4 19.71 19.44 23.36
CA PRO A 4 20.78 18.62 22.81
C PRO A 4 21.88 18.31 23.85
N GLY A 5 22.39 17.08 23.84
CA GLY A 5 23.63 16.71 24.54
C GLY A 5 24.86 16.93 23.65
N ARG A 6 25.74 17.85 24.06
CA ARG A 6 27.08 18.11 23.50
C ARG A 6 28.09 17.04 23.95
N ARG A 7 28.96 16.61 23.03
CA ARG A 7 30.41 16.37 23.30
C ARG A 7 31.25 16.85 22.11
N THR A 8 32.12 17.81 22.41
CA THR A 8 33.37 18.24 21.73
C THR A 8 34.45 17.16 21.90
N ALA A 9 35.56 16.99 21.18
CA ALA A 9 36.30 17.58 20.05
C ALA A 9 37.06 16.37 19.39
N ASP A 10 37.57 16.37 18.16
CA ASP A 10 38.83 17.00 17.75
C ASP A 10 39.03 16.88 16.23
N VAL A 11 39.73 17.87 15.68
CA VAL A 11 40.15 17.99 14.30
C VAL A 11 41.52 17.34 14.12
N SER A 12 41.65 16.34 13.24
CA SER A 12 42.92 16.08 12.54
C SER A 12 42.73 15.28 11.23
N SER A 13 43.48 15.75 10.22
CA SER A 13 43.95 15.09 8.99
C SER A 13 43.00 14.31 8.08
N SER A 14 42.66 14.98 6.98
CA SER A 14 42.25 14.45 5.68
C SER A 14 43.10 13.27 5.19
N SER A 15 42.43 12.16 4.88
CA SER A 15 42.89 11.11 3.95
C SER A 15 41.69 10.66 3.09
N PRO A 16 41.87 10.38 1.79
CA PRO A 16 40.77 10.19 0.86
C PRO A 16 40.07 8.85 1.09
N ALA A 17 38.74 8.88 1.19
CA ALA A 17 37.91 7.68 1.27
C ALA A 17 38.10 6.79 0.02
N PRO A 18 38.27 5.47 0.18
CA PRO A 18 38.28 4.55 -0.96
C PRO A 18 36.85 4.41 -1.51
N SER A 19 36.76 4.44 -2.84
CA SER A 19 35.56 4.15 -3.64
C SER A 19 34.86 2.84 -3.24
N PRO A 20 33.52 2.75 -3.41
CA PRO A 20 32.80 1.50 -3.18
C PRO A 20 33.31 0.41 -4.12
N SER A 21 33.79 -0.68 -3.54
CA SER A 21 34.16 -1.89 -4.26
C SER A 21 32.93 -2.52 -4.90
N PRO A 22 33.05 -3.11 -6.11
CA PRO A 22 31.98 -3.85 -6.74
C PRO A 22 31.61 -5.04 -5.84
N SER A 23 30.31 -5.22 -5.64
CA SER A 23 29.69 -6.41 -5.04
C SER A 23 30.48 -7.66 -5.39
N THR A 24 31.14 -8.21 -4.40
CA THR A 24 31.84 -9.49 -4.44
C THR A 24 30.85 -10.54 -4.91
N GLY A 25 31.04 -11.04 -6.12
CA GLY A 25 30.51 -12.33 -6.53
C GLY A 25 30.90 -13.35 -5.46
N ARG A 26 29.93 -14.20 -5.09
CA ARG A 26 30.10 -15.34 -4.18
C ARG A 26 31.52 -15.87 -4.27
N ARG A 27 32.33 -15.58 -3.24
CA ARG A 27 33.53 -16.34 -2.95
C ARG A 27 33.00 -17.76 -2.77
N LEU A 28 33.46 -18.67 -3.63
CA LEU A 28 33.28 -20.10 -3.47
C LEU A 28 33.69 -20.43 -2.03
N LEU A 29 32.70 -20.69 -1.17
CA LEU A 29 32.94 -21.32 0.11
C LEU A 29 33.78 -22.56 -0.18
N ARG A 30 34.93 -22.61 0.46
CA ARG A 30 35.81 -23.76 0.51
C ARG A 30 34.96 -24.89 1.10
N THR A 31 34.36 -25.71 0.23
CA THR A 31 33.58 -26.88 0.63
C THR A 31 34.48 -27.77 1.47
N GLN A 32 34.03 -27.99 2.70
CA GLN A 32 34.63 -28.90 3.66
C GLN A 32 34.92 -30.25 3.00
N THR A 33 36.10 -30.76 3.29
CA THR A 33 36.53 -32.14 3.07
C THR A 33 35.53 -33.12 3.68
N VAL A 34 35.10 -34.08 2.87
CA VAL A 34 34.57 -35.42 3.20
C VAL A 34 34.17 -35.61 4.67
N GLY A 35 32.92 -35.30 5.00
CA GLY A 35 32.31 -35.59 6.29
C GLY A 35 30.82 -35.33 6.26
N ASN A 36 30.01 -36.40 6.26
CA ASN A 36 28.55 -36.44 6.41
C ASN A 36 27.72 -35.39 5.65
N LEU A 37 27.45 -35.65 4.37
CA LEU A 37 26.37 -35.02 3.62
C LEU A 37 25.04 -35.71 3.98
N GLY A 38 24.20 -35.03 4.76
CA GLY A 38 22.87 -35.49 5.17
C GLY A 38 21.79 -35.36 4.09
N GLU A 39 20.60 -35.89 4.39
CA GLU A 39 19.43 -36.05 3.50
C GLU A 39 18.87 -34.77 2.87
N SER A 40 19.36 -33.58 3.25
CA SER A 40 18.88 -32.26 2.81
C SER A 40 19.19 -31.88 1.35
N ILE A 41 19.95 -32.70 0.60
CA ILE A 41 20.21 -32.46 -0.85
C ILE A 41 19.02 -32.86 -1.74
N PHE A 42 18.02 -33.55 -1.20
CA PHE A 42 16.91 -34.10 -1.98
C PHE A 42 15.59 -33.33 -1.87
N ASP A 43 15.62 -32.12 -1.32
CA ASP A 43 14.49 -31.21 -1.45
C ASP A 43 14.26 -30.89 -2.93
N SER A 44 13.03 -31.14 -3.39
CA SER A 44 12.60 -31.05 -4.79
C SER A 44 12.78 -29.67 -5.45
N GLU A 45 13.28 -28.70 -4.71
CA GLU A 45 13.43 -27.28 -5.10
C GLU A 45 14.88 -26.90 -5.44
N VAL A 46 15.88 -27.75 -5.15
CA VAL A 46 17.31 -27.45 -5.41
C VAL A 46 17.86 -28.27 -6.58
N VAL A 47 17.20 -28.19 -7.74
CA VAL A 47 17.69 -28.81 -8.98
C VAL A 47 18.57 -27.82 -9.75
N PRO A 48 19.76 -28.22 -10.27
CA PRO A 48 20.58 -27.35 -11.12
C PRO A 48 19.78 -26.78 -12.31
N SER A 49 20.06 -25.53 -12.72
CA SER A 49 19.30 -24.84 -13.76
C SER A 49 19.29 -25.53 -15.13
N SER A 50 20.28 -26.39 -15.41
CA SER A 50 20.34 -27.22 -16.62
C SER A 50 19.47 -28.48 -16.56
N LEU A 51 18.93 -28.82 -15.37
CA LEU A 51 18.13 -30.02 -15.11
C LEU A 51 16.70 -29.69 -14.68
N VAL A 52 16.19 -28.47 -14.90
CA VAL A 52 14.86 -28.05 -14.40
C VAL A 52 13.73 -29.01 -14.82
N GLU A 53 13.87 -29.69 -15.96
CA GLU A 53 12.89 -30.67 -16.46
C GLU A 53 12.70 -31.92 -15.57
N ILE A 54 13.64 -32.26 -14.68
CA ILE A 54 13.49 -33.41 -13.77
C ILE A 54 12.78 -33.06 -12.45
N ALA A 55 12.67 -31.76 -12.12
CA ALA A 55 12.10 -31.32 -10.85
C ALA A 55 10.65 -31.82 -10.63
N PRO A 56 9.74 -31.81 -11.63
CA PRO A 56 8.40 -32.38 -11.46
C PRO A 56 8.41 -33.88 -11.14
N ILE A 57 9.36 -34.62 -11.70
CA ILE A 57 9.49 -36.07 -11.49
C ILE A 57 9.91 -36.38 -10.05
N LEU A 58 10.86 -35.62 -9.52
CA LEU A 58 11.32 -35.76 -8.13
C LEU A 58 10.27 -35.33 -7.12
N ARG A 59 9.50 -34.28 -7.42
CA ARG A 59 8.36 -33.87 -6.60
C ARG A 59 7.32 -34.98 -6.52
N VAL A 60 6.94 -35.57 -7.65
CA VAL A 60 6.03 -36.72 -7.68
C VAL A 60 6.61 -37.92 -6.93
N ALA A 61 7.90 -38.19 -7.04
CA ALA A 61 8.56 -39.25 -6.29
C ALA A 61 8.42 -39.07 -4.77
N ASN A 62 8.66 -37.86 -4.26
CA ASN A 62 8.50 -37.55 -2.83
C ASN A 62 7.03 -37.62 -2.39
N GLU A 63 6.08 -37.21 -3.24
CA GLU A 63 4.64 -37.29 -2.94
C GLU A 63 4.14 -38.72 -2.82
N VAL A 64 4.62 -39.63 -3.66
CA VAL A 64 4.16 -41.02 -3.69
C VAL A 64 4.96 -41.94 -2.76
N GLU A 65 6.08 -41.49 -2.21
CA GLU A 65 6.99 -42.28 -1.35
C GLU A 65 6.27 -42.92 -0.17
N ALA A 66 5.42 -42.16 0.54
CA ALA A 66 4.64 -42.69 1.67
C ALA A 66 3.56 -43.70 1.24
N THR A 67 3.09 -43.65 -0.01
CA THR A 67 2.02 -44.53 -0.51
C THR A 67 2.57 -45.79 -1.18
N ASN A 68 3.61 -45.65 -2.00
CA ASN A 68 4.29 -46.76 -2.66
C ASN A 68 5.79 -46.41 -2.84
N PRO A 69 6.66 -46.89 -1.92
CA PRO A 69 8.10 -46.64 -1.96
C PRO A 69 8.78 -47.13 -3.25
N ARG A 70 8.29 -48.23 -3.85
CA ARG A 70 8.86 -48.79 -5.09
C ARG A 70 8.56 -47.91 -6.31
N VAL A 71 7.37 -47.33 -6.40
CA VAL A 71 7.02 -46.36 -7.45
C VAL A 71 7.83 -45.07 -7.29
N ALA A 72 8.05 -44.59 -6.06
CA ALA A 72 8.92 -43.44 -5.80
C ALA A 72 10.37 -43.69 -6.25
N TYR A 73 10.90 -44.88 -5.95
CA TYR A 73 12.20 -45.32 -6.44
C TYR A 73 12.27 -45.30 -7.99
N LEU A 74 11.27 -45.85 -8.68
CA LEU A 74 11.23 -45.87 -10.15
C LEU A 74 11.17 -44.45 -10.75
N CYS A 75 10.45 -43.53 -10.11
CA CYS A 75 10.42 -42.12 -10.52
C CYS A 75 11.81 -41.46 -10.36
N ARG A 76 12.51 -41.71 -9.25
CA ARG A 76 13.88 -41.22 -9.02
C ARG A 76 14.88 -41.82 -10.00
N PHE A 77 14.73 -43.10 -10.32
CA PHE A 77 15.57 -43.79 -11.31
C PHE A 77 15.39 -43.18 -12.70
N TYR A 78 14.14 -42.96 -13.12
CA TYR A 78 13.84 -42.29 -14.38
C TYR A 78 14.37 -40.83 -14.41
N ALA A 79 14.25 -40.10 -13.31
CA ALA A 79 14.82 -38.76 -13.18
C ALA A 79 16.36 -38.79 -13.33
N PHE A 80 17.03 -39.80 -12.79
CA PHE A 80 18.48 -39.99 -12.96
C PHE A 80 18.86 -40.27 -14.42
N GLU A 81 18.15 -41.17 -15.10
CA GLU A 81 18.37 -41.43 -16.54
C GLU A 81 18.15 -40.18 -17.40
N LYS A 82 17.06 -39.44 -17.14
CA LYS A 82 16.74 -38.19 -17.83
C LYS A 82 17.81 -37.12 -17.58
N ALA A 83 18.29 -37.00 -16.34
CA ALA A 83 19.40 -36.12 -16.01
C ALA A 83 20.70 -36.49 -16.74
N HIS A 84 20.96 -37.79 -16.93
CA HIS A 84 22.10 -38.26 -17.71
C HIS A 84 21.98 -37.90 -19.19
N ARG A 85 20.78 -37.99 -19.78
CA ARG A 85 20.52 -37.57 -21.17
C ARG A 85 20.62 -36.06 -21.39
N LEU A 86 20.15 -35.26 -20.44
CA LEU A 86 20.16 -33.79 -20.54
C LEU A 86 21.57 -33.20 -20.44
N ASP A 87 22.47 -33.80 -19.67
CA ASP A 87 23.89 -33.41 -19.61
C ASP A 87 24.80 -34.64 -19.51
N PRO A 88 25.11 -35.31 -20.64
CA PRO A 88 25.94 -36.51 -20.64
C PRO A 88 27.34 -36.25 -20.07
N THR A 89 27.88 -35.05 -20.30
CA THR A 89 29.23 -34.65 -19.89
C THR A 89 29.35 -34.24 -18.42
N SER A 90 28.23 -34.02 -17.72
CA SER A 90 28.19 -33.52 -16.34
C SER A 90 29.09 -32.29 -16.14
N SER A 91 29.02 -31.35 -17.07
CA SER A 91 29.97 -30.24 -17.24
C SER A 91 29.94 -29.23 -16.07
N GLY A 92 28.82 -29.12 -15.37
CA GLY A 92 28.67 -28.28 -14.17
C GLY A 92 29.00 -29.01 -12.87
N ARG A 93 29.83 -28.40 -12.00
CA ARG A 93 30.15 -28.96 -10.66
C ARG A 93 28.89 -29.31 -9.85
N GLY A 94 27.85 -28.47 -9.87
CA GLY A 94 26.59 -28.71 -9.17
C GLY A 94 25.77 -29.86 -9.78
N VAL A 95 25.83 -30.05 -11.10
CA VAL A 95 25.18 -31.17 -11.81
C VAL A 95 25.82 -32.50 -11.41
N ARG A 96 27.15 -32.54 -11.33
CA ARG A 96 27.90 -33.72 -10.91
C ARG A 96 27.58 -34.11 -9.46
N GLN A 97 27.62 -33.15 -8.54
CA GLN A 97 27.27 -33.37 -7.13
C GLN A 97 25.84 -33.91 -6.98
N PHE A 98 24.89 -33.30 -7.70
CA PHE A 98 23.49 -33.72 -7.69
C PHE A 98 23.31 -35.16 -8.22
N LYS A 99 23.92 -35.51 -9.37
CA LYS A 99 23.85 -36.86 -9.93
C LYS A 99 24.48 -37.91 -9.01
N THR A 100 25.63 -37.59 -8.41
CA THR A 100 26.29 -38.50 -7.46
C THR A 100 25.44 -38.74 -6.21
N ALA A 101 24.84 -37.68 -5.65
CA ALA A 101 23.93 -37.82 -4.52
C ALA A 101 22.70 -38.66 -4.88
N LEU A 102 22.05 -38.37 -6.02
CA LEU A 102 20.87 -39.11 -6.48
C LEU A 102 21.19 -40.60 -6.72
N LEU A 103 22.37 -40.90 -7.25
CA LEU A 103 22.83 -42.28 -7.42
C LEU A 103 23.03 -42.98 -6.07
N GLN A 104 23.70 -42.34 -5.10
CA GLN A 104 23.89 -42.91 -3.76
C GLN A 104 22.56 -43.20 -3.05
N ARG A 105 21.56 -42.33 -3.23
CA ARG A 105 20.21 -42.54 -2.70
C ARG A 105 19.51 -43.72 -3.38
N LEU A 106 19.61 -43.82 -4.71
CA LEU A 106 19.08 -44.97 -5.45
C LEU A 106 19.72 -46.29 -5.01
N GLU A 107 21.03 -46.31 -4.78
CA GLU A 107 21.73 -47.50 -4.26
C GLU A 107 21.23 -47.91 -2.87
N ARG A 108 20.98 -46.93 -1.98
CA ARG A 108 20.43 -47.18 -0.64
C ARG A 108 18.98 -47.68 -0.67
N GLU A 109 18.15 -47.13 -1.55
CA GLU A 109 16.71 -47.40 -1.62
C GLU A 109 16.35 -48.65 -2.45
N ASN A 110 17.24 -49.13 -3.33
CA ASN A 110 16.90 -50.20 -4.27
C ASN A 110 16.51 -51.51 -3.56
N ASP A 111 17.37 -52.05 -2.72
CA ASP A 111 17.13 -53.32 -2.02
C ASP A 111 15.91 -53.30 -1.08
N PRO A 112 15.70 -52.29 -0.22
CA PRO A 112 14.53 -52.25 0.66
C PRO A 112 13.22 -52.09 -0.12
N THR A 113 13.20 -51.23 -1.17
CA THR A 113 11.98 -51.04 -1.98
C THR A 113 11.68 -52.27 -2.85
N LEU A 114 12.70 -52.98 -3.32
CA LEU A 114 12.55 -54.22 -4.09
C LEU A 114 11.99 -55.36 -3.22
N LYS A 115 12.39 -55.45 -1.95
CA LYS A 115 11.81 -56.41 -0.99
C LYS A 115 10.35 -56.12 -0.65
N GLY A 116 9.96 -54.84 -0.65
CA GLY A 116 8.58 -54.39 -0.45
C GLY A 116 7.68 -54.49 -1.68
N ARG A 117 8.20 -54.97 -2.82
CA ARG A 117 7.46 -55.06 -4.08
C ARG A 117 6.38 -56.13 -4.04
N VAL A 118 5.17 -55.75 -4.42
CA VAL A 118 3.98 -56.63 -4.37
C VAL A 118 3.85 -57.50 -5.63
N HIS A 119 4.35 -57.04 -6.78
CA HIS A 119 4.15 -57.70 -8.09
C HIS A 119 5.45 -58.28 -8.67
N GLN A 120 5.32 -59.18 -9.64
CA GLN A 120 6.45 -59.89 -10.26
C GLN A 120 7.41 -58.97 -11.06
N SER A 121 6.94 -57.81 -11.53
CA SER A 121 7.72 -56.86 -12.34
C SER A 121 7.37 -55.42 -11.97
N ASP A 122 8.34 -54.51 -12.06
CA ASP A 122 8.14 -53.08 -11.79
C ASP A 122 7.15 -52.43 -12.79
N ALA A 123 7.09 -52.89 -14.04
CA ALA A 123 6.12 -52.44 -15.04
C ALA A 123 4.67 -52.70 -14.60
N ARG A 124 4.36 -53.90 -14.13
CA ARG A 124 3.02 -54.26 -13.62
C ARG A 124 2.64 -53.49 -12.34
N GLU A 125 3.61 -53.23 -11.48
CA GLU A 125 3.39 -52.42 -10.27
C GLU A 125 3.06 -50.96 -10.62
N MET A 126 3.80 -50.37 -11.55
CA MET A 126 3.54 -49.01 -12.03
C MET A 126 2.19 -48.89 -12.75
N GLN A 127 1.82 -49.87 -13.59
CA GLN A 127 0.51 -49.91 -14.25
C GLN A 127 -0.65 -50.00 -13.27
N ARG A 128 -0.53 -50.84 -12.23
CA ARG A 128 -1.53 -50.92 -11.16
C ARG A 128 -1.61 -49.61 -10.41
N PHE A 129 -0.48 -49.05 -9.99
CA PHE A 129 -0.43 -47.81 -9.24
C PHE A 129 -1.05 -46.65 -10.04
N TYR A 130 -0.77 -46.55 -11.33
CA TYR A 130 -1.39 -45.55 -12.20
C TYR A 130 -2.92 -45.67 -12.26
N ARG A 131 -3.46 -46.90 -12.37
CA ARG A 131 -4.92 -47.13 -12.33
C ARG A 131 -5.54 -46.78 -10.99
N GLU A 132 -4.91 -47.21 -9.90
CA GLU A 132 -5.35 -46.90 -8.54
C GLU A 132 -5.31 -45.39 -8.28
N TYR A 133 -4.25 -44.71 -8.73
CA TYR A 133 -4.11 -43.25 -8.65
C TYR A 133 -5.22 -42.53 -9.43
N TYR A 134 -5.47 -42.94 -10.68
CA TYR A 134 -6.53 -42.34 -11.50
C TYR A 134 -7.91 -42.52 -10.86
N LYS A 135 -8.23 -43.71 -10.34
CA LYS A 135 -9.51 -43.98 -9.68
C LYS A 135 -9.66 -43.19 -8.37
N LYS A 136 -8.63 -43.21 -7.52
CA LYS A 136 -8.65 -42.62 -6.18
C LYS A 136 -8.61 -41.09 -6.21
N TYR A 137 -7.83 -40.50 -7.10
CA TYR A 137 -7.61 -39.06 -7.11
C TYR A 137 -8.34 -38.36 -8.26
N ILE A 138 -8.39 -38.91 -9.48
CA ILE A 138 -9.01 -38.20 -10.61
C ILE A 138 -10.52 -38.49 -10.67
N GLN A 139 -10.94 -39.76 -10.70
CA GLN A 139 -12.37 -40.10 -10.77
C GLN A 139 -13.13 -39.67 -9.52
N ALA A 140 -12.59 -39.92 -8.32
CA ALA A 140 -13.23 -39.49 -7.09
C ALA A 140 -13.43 -37.97 -7.02
N LEU A 141 -12.43 -37.17 -7.44
CA LEU A 141 -12.54 -35.71 -7.48
C LEU A 141 -13.49 -35.22 -8.59
N GLN A 142 -13.60 -35.93 -9.72
CA GLN A 142 -14.58 -35.61 -10.77
C GLN A 142 -16.03 -35.83 -10.31
N HIS A 143 -16.28 -36.87 -9.50
CA HIS A 143 -17.61 -37.19 -8.98
C HIS A 143 -18.02 -36.33 -7.78
N ALA A 144 -17.07 -35.72 -7.06
CA ALA A 144 -17.30 -34.79 -5.95
C ALA A 144 -17.68 -33.37 -6.46
N ALA A 145 -18.68 -33.31 -7.35
CA ALA A 145 -18.98 -32.20 -8.25
C ALA A 145 -19.25 -30.82 -7.59
N ASP A 146 -19.55 -30.76 -6.29
CA ASP A 146 -19.87 -29.49 -5.63
C ASP A 146 -18.69 -28.80 -4.91
N LYS A 147 -17.53 -29.47 -4.72
CA LYS A 147 -16.41 -28.92 -3.93
C LYS A 147 -15.00 -29.37 -4.35
N ALA A 148 -14.80 -29.87 -5.57
CA ALA A 148 -13.46 -30.21 -6.02
C ALA A 148 -12.60 -28.95 -6.15
N ASP A 149 -11.64 -28.78 -5.23
CA ASP A 149 -10.64 -27.72 -5.26
C ASP A 149 -9.86 -27.84 -6.58
N ARG A 150 -10.12 -26.94 -7.55
CA ARG A 150 -9.55 -26.99 -8.91
C ARG A 150 -8.03 -27.17 -8.90
N ALA A 151 -7.38 -26.62 -7.88
CA ALA A 151 -5.94 -26.77 -7.63
C ALA A 151 -5.54 -28.23 -7.36
N LEU A 152 -6.30 -28.96 -6.54
CA LEU A 152 -6.07 -30.39 -6.27
C LEU A 152 -6.29 -31.25 -7.52
N LEU A 153 -7.33 -30.96 -8.30
CA LEU A 153 -7.59 -31.67 -9.55
C LEU A 153 -6.49 -31.41 -10.59
N THR A 154 -6.03 -30.16 -10.72
CA THR A 154 -4.92 -29.79 -11.60
C THR A 154 -3.63 -30.50 -11.17
N LYS A 155 -3.33 -30.50 -9.87
CA LYS A 155 -2.20 -31.24 -9.30
C LYS A 155 -2.31 -32.74 -9.62
N ALA A 156 -3.48 -33.34 -9.45
CA ALA A 156 -3.70 -34.76 -9.75
C ALA A 156 -3.45 -35.10 -11.23
N TYR A 157 -3.92 -34.26 -12.17
CA TYR A 157 -3.61 -34.46 -13.60
C TYR A 157 -2.12 -34.29 -13.92
N GLN A 158 -1.43 -33.34 -13.29
CA GLN A 158 0.01 -33.15 -13.46
C GLN A 158 0.79 -34.38 -12.95
N THR A 159 0.48 -34.84 -11.74
CA THR A 159 1.08 -36.03 -11.15
C THR A 159 0.79 -37.28 -11.99
N ALA A 160 -0.44 -37.44 -12.48
CA ALA A 160 -0.78 -38.54 -13.38
C ALA A 160 0.02 -38.48 -14.71
N ALA A 161 0.19 -37.30 -15.31
CA ALA A 161 0.98 -37.20 -16.54
C ALA A 161 2.45 -37.59 -16.34
N VAL A 162 3.05 -37.19 -15.21
CA VAL A 162 4.42 -37.59 -14.83
C VAL A 162 4.51 -39.09 -14.56
N LEU A 163 3.57 -39.65 -13.79
CA LEU A 163 3.52 -41.10 -13.52
C LEU A 163 3.42 -41.92 -14.81
N PHE A 164 2.68 -41.43 -15.80
CA PHE A 164 2.58 -42.09 -17.10
C PHE A 164 3.88 -42.00 -17.92
N GLU A 165 4.59 -40.87 -17.86
CA GLU A 165 5.92 -40.72 -18.48
C GLU A 165 6.90 -41.77 -17.94
N VAL A 166 6.93 -41.95 -16.61
CA VAL A 166 7.75 -42.97 -15.94
C VAL A 166 7.27 -44.39 -16.30
N LEU A 167 5.94 -44.63 -16.29
CA LEU A 167 5.36 -45.91 -16.68
C LEU A 167 5.79 -46.33 -18.07
N ARG A 168 5.71 -45.42 -19.05
CA ARG A 168 6.12 -45.69 -20.44
C ARG A 168 7.61 -46.05 -20.51
N ALA A 169 8.46 -45.37 -19.76
CA ALA A 169 9.89 -45.66 -19.73
C ALA A 169 10.21 -47.04 -19.11
N VAL A 170 9.57 -47.39 -17.99
CA VAL A 170 9.73 -48.69 -17.32
C VAL A 170 9.19 -49.84 -18.17
N ASN A 171 8.07 -49.64 -18.86
CA ASN A 171 7.51 -50.62 -19.79
C ASN A 171 8.45 -50.89 -20.97
N VAL A 172 9.06 -49.85 -21.54
CA VAL A 172 10.04 -49.99 -22.63
C VAL A 172 11.30 -50.70 -22.16
N SER A 173 11.80 -50.40 -20.96
CA SER A 173 13.01 -51.06 -20.42
C SER A 173 12.80 -52.53 -20.06
N GLN A 174 11.58 -52.91 -19.65
CA GLN A 174 11.24 -54.31 -19.29
C GLN A 174 10.55 -55.09 -20.42
N SER A 175 10.44 -54.52 -21.63
CA SER A 175 9.79 -55.15 -22.80
C SER A 175 8.34 -55.62 -22.52
N VAL A 176 7.60 -54.85 -21.73
CA VAL A 176 6.18 -55.09 -21.40
C VAL A 176 5.30 -54.09 -22.16
N GLU A 177 4.27 -54.56 -22.87
CA GLU A 177 3.32 -53.66 -23.55
C GLU A 177 2.45 -52.88 -22.54
N VAL A 178 2.10 -51.64 -22.89
CA VAL A 178 1.20 -50.82 -22.09
C VAL A 178 -0.23 -51.16 -22.47
N ASP A 179 -1.06 -51.55 -21.50
CA ASP A 179 -2.47 -51.85 -21.74
C ASP A 179 -3.20 -50.68 -22.43
N GLN A 180 -3.96 -50.97 -23.50
CA GLN A 180 -4.69 -49.97 -24.30
C GLN A 180 -5.62 -49.09 -23.44
N ALA A 181 -6.25 -49.66 -22.42
CA ALA A 181 -7.09 -48.92 -21.48
C ALA A 181 -6.32 -47.83 -20.70
N ILE A 182 -5.03 -48.04 -20.43
CA ILE A 182 -4.17 -47.05 -19.77
C ILE A 182 -3.80 -45.94 -20.75
N LEU A 183 -3.51 -46.28 -22.01
CA LEU A 183 -3.25 -45.32 -23.09
C LEU A 183 -4.45 -44.40 -23.31
N ASP A 184 -5.66 -44.96 -23.39
CA ASP A 184 -6.89 -44.19 -23.56
C ASP A 184 -7.18 -43.29 -22.34
N THR A 185 -6.90 -43.79 -21.14
CA THR A 185 -7.02 -43.01 -19.89
C THR A 185 -6.01 -41.86 -19.88
N HIS A 186 -4.77 -42.10 -20.30
CA HIS A 186 -3.75 -41.06 -20.37
C HIS A 186 -4.06 -40.01 -21.44
N ASN A 187 -4.59 -40.40 -22.60
CA ASN A 187 -5.04 -39.46 -23.63
C ASN A 187 -6.09 -38.49 -23.06
N LYS A 188 -7.04 -38.99 -22.27
CA LYS A 188 -8.01 -38.16 -21.53
C LYS A 188 -7.32 -37.26 -20.50
N VAL A 189 -6.35 -37.78 -19.74
CA VAL A 189 -5.55 -36.99 -18.77
C VAL A 189 -4.82 -35.84 -19.46
N GLU A 190 -4.18 -36.08 -20.61
CA GLU A 190 -3.46 -35.06 -21.37
C GLU A 190 -4.40 -34.01 -21.99
N GLU A 191 -5.58 -34.42 -22.49
CA GLU A 191 -6.62 -33.49 -22.93
C GLU A 191 -7.10 -32.59 -21.77
N LYS A 192 -7.37 -33.18 -20.60
CA LYS A 192 -7.84 -32.45 -19.41
C LYS A 192 -6.76 -31.58 -18.80
N LYS A 193 -5.51 -32.03 -18.75
CA LYS A 193 -4.36 -31.26 -18.27
C LYS A 193 -4.16 -29.96 -19.06
N LYS A 194 -4.42 -29.98 -20.38
CA LYS A 194 -4.40 -28.77 -21.23
C LYS A 194 -5.55 -27.80 -20.91
N LEU A 195 -6.66 -28.30 -20.39
CA LEU A 195 -7.83 -27.51 -19.99
C LEU A 195 -7.64 -26.85 -18.61
N TYR A 196 -7.04 -27.56 -17.66
CA TYR A 196 -6.83 -27.09 -16.28
C TYR A 196 -5.47 -26.41 -16.11
N VAL A 197 -5.37 -25.15 -16.55
CA VAL A 197 -4.15 -24.33 -16.38
C VAL A 197 -4.11 -23.74 -14.96
N PRO A 198 -3.02 -23.92 -14.19
CA PRO A 198 -2.97 -23.66 -12.74
C PRO A 198 -3.02 -22.18 -12.29
N TYR A 199 -3.02 -21.20 -13.20
CA TYR A 199 -2.80 -19.79 -12.84
C TYR A 199 -3.97 -18.83 -13.11
N ASN A 200 -5.07 -19.29 -13.71
CA ASN A 200 -6.21 -18.43 -14.01
C ASN A 200 -7.31 -18.58 -12.95
N ILE A 201 -7.73 -17.45 -12.36
CA ILE A 201 -8.78 -17.36 -11.34
C ILE A 201 -10.12 -17.74 -11.97
N LEU A 202 -10.39 -17.26 -13.19
CA LEU A 202 -11.61 -17.56 -13.93
C LEU A 202 -11.50 -18.90 -14.66
N PRO A 203 -12.41 -19.85 -14.38
CA PRO A 203 -12.45 -21.13 -15.06
C PRO A 203 -13.27 -21.01 -16.35
N LEU A 204 -12.62 -20.51 -17.41
CA LEU A 204 -13.28 -20.24 -18.69
C LEU A 204 -13.56 -21.50 -19.52
N ASP A 205 -13.19 -22.68 -19.00
CA ASP A 205 -13.45 -23.97 -19.61
C ASP A 205 -14.95 -24.35 -19.55
N PRO A 206 -15.47 -25.08 -20.56
CA PRO A 206 -16.89 -25.43 -20.63
C PRO A 206 -17.40 -26.25 -19.44
N GLU A 207 -16.54 -27.02 -18.77
CA GLU A 207 -16.91 -27.90 -17.66
C GLU A 207 -17.03 -27.16 -16.32
N SER A 208 -16.48 -25.95 -16.23
CA SER A 208 -16.46 -25.16 -15.00
C SER A 208 -17.49 -24.03 -14.95
N THR A 209 -18.46 -24.01 -15.86
CA THR A 209 -19.56 -23.02 -15.85
C THR A 209 -20.40 -23.06 -14.56
N GLY A 210 -20.38 -24.17 -13.82
CA GLY A 210 -21.11 -24.33 -12.56
C GLY A 210 -20.44 -23.70 -11.33
N GLN A 211 -19.16 -23.28 -11.42
CA GLN A 211 -18.41 -22.71 -10.29
C GLN A 211 -19.00 -21.38 -9.83
N ALA A 212 -18.95 -21.11 -8.51
CA ALA A 212 -19.57 -19.93 -7.91
C ALA A 212 -19.16 -18.60 -8.56
N ILE A 213 -17.88 -18.46 -8.96
CA ILE A 213 -17.39 -17.26 -9.63
C ILE A 213 -17.96 -17.05 -11.04
N MET A 214 -18.35 -18.12 -11.73
CA MET A 214 -18.96 -18.05 -13.06
C MET A 214 -20.47 -17.77 -13.00
N ARG A 215 -21.09 -17.80 -11.81
CA ARG A 215 -22.50 -17.45 -11.61
C ARG A 215 -22.75 -15.94 -11.58
N TYR A 216 -21.71 -15.12 -11.45
CA TYR A 216 -21.88 -13.66 -11.45
C TYR A 216 -22.32 -13.15 -12.83
N PRO A 217 -23.46 -12.41 -12.93
CA PRO A 217 -24.02 -12.00 -14.22
C PRO A 217 -23.10 -11.05 -14.99
N GLU A 218 -22.26 -10.27 -14.32
CA GLU A 218 -21.32 -9.33 -14.94
C GLU A 218 -20.16 -10.07 -15.63
N ILE A 219 -19.71 -11.19 -15.05
CA ILE A 219 -18.69 -12.07 -15.65
C ILE A 219 -19.28 -12.78 -16.87
N GLN A 220 -20.49 -13.34 -16.73
CA GLN A 220 -21.20 -13.97 -17.85
C GLN A 220 -21.42 -13.00 -19.02
N ALA A 221 -21.81 -11.77 -18.72
CA ALA A 221 -22.00 -10.72 -19.72
C ALA A 221 -20.72 -10.39 -20.50
N ALA A 222 -19.58 -10.26 -19.79
CA ALA A 222 -18.29 -10.00 -20.42
C ALA A 222 -17.81 -11.19 -21.27
N VAL A 223 -17.94 -12.42 -20.78
CA VAL A 223 -17.59 -13.64 -21.52
C VAL A 223 -18.46 -13.80 -22.77
N TYR A 224 -19.76 -13.58 -22.67
CA TYR A 224 -20.68 -13.62 -23.82
C TYR A 224 -20.30 -12.59 -24.88
N ALA A 225 -19.97 -11.36 -24.46
CA ALA A 225 -19.55 -10.30 -25.38
C ALA A 225 -18.24 -10.63 -26.11
N LEU A 226 -17.28 -11.31 -25.46
CA LEU A 226 -16.04 -11.77 -26.09
C LEU A 226 -16.24 -12.97 -27.03
N ARG A 227 -17.27 -13.79 -26.83
CA ARG A 227 -17.59 -14.91 -27.74
C ARG A 227 -18.30 -14.48 -29.03
N ASN A 228 -18.67 -13.21 -29.17
CA ASN A 228 -19.30 -12.71 -30.38
C ASN A 228 -18.28 -12.56 -31.53
N THR A 229 -18.03 -13.63 -32.26
CA THR A 229 -17.09 -13.69 -33.41
C THR A 229 -17.77 -13.54 -34.78
N ARG A 230 -19.05 -13.14 -34.81
CA ARG A 230 -19.82 -12.99 -36.04
C ARG A 230 -19.15 -11.98 -36.98
N GLY A 231 -18.99 -12.35 -38.26
CA GLY A 231 -18.44 -11.48 -39.30
C GLY A 231 -16.91 -11.38 -39.36
N LEU A 232 -16.17 -12.14 -38.53
CA LEU A 232 -14.70 -12.13 -38.56
C LEU A 232 -14.12 -13.07 -39.63
N PRO A 233 -13.11 -12.62 -40.41
CA PRO A 233 -12.43 -13.48 -41.38
C PRO A 233 -11.40 -14.37 -40.68
N TRP A 234 -11.61 -15.69 -40.65
CA TRP A 234 -10.67 -16.65 -40.07
C TRP A 234 -9.66 -17.18 -41.12
N PRO A 235 -8.42 -17.53 -40.72
CA PRO A 235 -7.45 -18.16 -41.61
C PRO A 235 -7.92 -19.54 -42.09
N LYS A 236 -7.73 -19.84 -43.40
CA LYS A 236 -8.22 -21.06 -44.09
C LYS A 236 -7.72 -22.39 -43.50
N ASP A 237 -6.60 -22.40 -42.77
CA ASP A 237 -6.02 -23.63 -42.21
C ASP A 237 -6.66 -24.09 -40.88
N GLN A 238 -7.48 -23.27 -40.22
CA GLN A 238 -8.16 -23.64 -38.98
C GLN A 238 -9.50 -24.38 -39.19
N ASP A 239 -10.01 -24.45 -40.42
CA ASP A 239 -11.30 -25.07 -40.75
C ASP A 239 -11.20 -26.58 -41.10
N LYS A 240 -10.05 -27.24 -40.88
CA LYS A 240 -9.80 -28.62 -41.35
C LYS A 240 -10.45 -29.75 -40.55
N LYS A 241 -11.22 -29.49 -39.48
CA LYS A 241 -12.03 -30.53 -38.80
C LYS A 241 -13.53 -30.28 -39.03
N PRO A 242 -14.17 -30.95 -40.01
CA PRO A 242 -15.55 -30.71 -40.41
C PRO A 242 -16.58 -31.33 -39.43
N GLY A 243 -16.51 -30.94 -38.15
CA GLY A 243 -17.41 -31.44 -37.10
C GLY A 243 -17.35 -30.68 -35.77
N GLU A 244 -16.22 -30.03 -35.46
CA GLU A 244 -16.14 -29.09 -34.34
C GLU A 244 -16.63 -27.72 -34.83
N LYS A 245 -17.92 -27.42 -34.64
CA LYS A 245 -18.39 -26.02 -34.62
C LYS A 245 -17.40 -25.21 -33.75
N ASN A 246 -17.10 -23.96 -34.14
CA ASN A 246 -16.31 -22.95 -33.39
C ASN A 246 -16.88 -22.65 -31.98
N THR A 247 -17.10 -23.68 -31.17
CA THR A 247 -17.87 -23.68 -29.93
C THR A 247 -16.85 -23.52 -28.81
N GLY A 248 -16.39 -22.29 -28.61
CA GLY A 248 -15.40 -21.97 -27.57
C GLY A 248 -14.38 -20.91 -27.95
N LYS A 249 -14.18 -20.64 -29.26
CA LYS A 249 -13.26 -19.58 -29.71
C LYS A 249 -13.85 -18.19 -29.51
N ASP A 250 -13.01 -17.24 -29.09
CA ASP A 250 -13.39 -15.86 -28.80
C ASP A 250 -12.64 -14.82 -29.65
N LEU A 251 -12.94 -13.54 -29.41
CA LEU A 251 -12.28 -12.41 -30.10
C LEU A 251 -10.76 -12.38 -29.91
N LEU A 252 -10.23 -12.87 -28.79
CA LEU A 252 -8.79 -12.86 -28.52
C LEU A 252 -8.10 -14.03 -29.22
N ASP A 253 -8.75 -15.19 -29.35
CA ASP A 253 -8.26 -16.29 -30.19
C ASP A 253 -8.11 -15.85 -31.65
N TRP A 254 -9.05 -15.01 -32.13
CA TRP A 254 -8.94 -14.41 -33.46
C TRP A 254 -7.75 -13.46 -33.55
N LEU A 255 -7.56 -12.55 -32.58
CA LEU A 255 -6.39 -11.66 -32.54
C LEU A 255 -5.07 -12.44 -32.49
N GLN A 256 -5.05 -13.56 -31.75
CA GLN A 256 -3.91 -14.46 -31.71
C GLN A 256 -3.60 -15.03 -33.09
N ALA A 257 -4.61 -15.59 -33.77
CA ALA A 257 -4.44 -16.19 -35.08
C ALA A 257 -3.96 -15.18 -36.14
N MET A 258 -4.40 -13.91 -36.05
CA MET A 258 -4.02 -12.88 -37.01
C MET A 258 -2.62 -12.30 -36.74
N PHE A 259 -2.29 -11.99 -35.49
CA PHE A 259 -1.06 -11.25 -35.15
C PHE A 259 0.07 -12.12 -34.56
N GLY A 260 -0.19 -13.39 -34.23
CA GLY A 260 0.82 -14.31 -33.72
C GLY A 260 1.23 -14.04 -32.27
N PHE A 261 0.28 -13.77 -31.37
CA PHE A 261 0.55 -13.61 -29.93
C PHE A 261 0.76 -14.97 -29.24
N GLN A 262 1.46 -14.98 -28.11
CA GLN A 262 1.70 -16.18 -27.29
C GLN A 262 0.40 -16.69 -26.65
N LYS A 263 0.22 -18.03 -26.62
CA LYS A 263 -0.99 -18.70 -26.08
C LYS A 263 -1.26 -18.33 -24.61
N ASP A 264 -0.21 -18.28 -23.81
CA ASP A 264 -0.32 -17.95 -22.38
C ASP A 264 -0.64 -16.47 -22.16
N ASN A 265 -0.06 -15.57 -22.97
CA ASN A 265 -0.39 -14.14 -22.92
C ASN A 265 -1.86 -13.91 -23.26
N VAL A 266 -2.37 -14.57 -24.30
CA VAL A 266 -3.79 -14.50 -24.69
C VAL A 266 -4.70 -14.95 -23.55
N SER A 267 -4.37 -16.08 -22.92
CA SER A 267 -5.13 -16.62 -21.79
C SER A 267 -5.15 -15.67 -20.60
N ASN A 268 -4.00 -15.08 -20.25
CA ASN A 268 -3.86 -14.12 -19.14
C ASN A 268 -4.61 -12.81 -19.42
N GLN A 269 -4.47 -12.26 -20.63
CA GLN A 269 -5.12 -11.00 -20.99
C GLN A 269 -6.63 -11.15 -21.21
N ARG A 270 -7.10 -12.34 -21.63
CA ARG A 270 -8.53 -12.68 -21.68
C ARG A 270 -9.16 -12.55 -20.30
N GLU A 271 -8.59 -13.23 -19.31
CA GLU A 271 -9.06 -13.14 -17.93
C GLU A 271 -9.01 -11.71 -17.39
N HIS A 272 -7.88 -11.02 -17.59
CA HIS A 272 -7.72 -9.64 -17.15
C HIS A 272 -8.77 -8.70 -17.77
N LEU A 273 -9.07 -8.84 -19.06
CA LEU A 273 -10.10 -8.04 -19.74
C LEU A 273 -11.50 -8.35 -19.20
N VAL A 274 -11.83 -9.63 -18.97
CA VAL A 274 -13.12 -10.04 -18.39
C VAL A 274 -13.30 -9.43 -17.00
N LEU A 275 -12.30 -9.57 -16.12
CA LEU A 275 -12.34 -9.00 -14.77
C LEU A 275 -12.42 -7.47 -14.80
N LEU A 276 -11.67 -6.81 -15.68
CA LEU A 276 -11.70 -5.35 -15.82
C LEU A 276 -13.08 -4.86 -16.27
N LEU A 277 -13.73 -5.55 -17.21
CA LEU A 277 -15.07 -5.21 -17.69
C LEU A 277 -16.12 -5.48 -16.62
N ALA A 278 -16.10 -6.65 -15.97
CA ALA A 278 -17.03 -7.01 -14.91
C ALA A 278 -16.97 -6.01 -13.73
N ASN A 279 -15.75 -5.65 -13.29
CA ASN A 279 -15.54 -4.67 -12.22
C ASN A 279 -16.03 -3.26 -12.59
N VAL A 280 -15.91 -2.83 -13.84
CA VAL A 280 -16.44 -1.52 -14.24
C VAL A 280 -17.96 -1.57 -14.45
N HIS A 281 -18.49 -2.71 -14.89
CA HIS A 281 -19.91 -2.94 -15.06
C HIS A 281 -20.65 -2.84 -13.73
N ILE A 282 -20.20 -3.57 -12.71
CA ILE A 282 -20.80 -3.60 -11.37
C ILE A 282 -20.81 -2.21 -10.70
N MET A 283 -19.72 -1.44 -10.85
CA MET A 283 -19.61 -0.09 -10.28
C MET A 283 -20.52 0.95 -10.96
N LYS A 284 -20.82 0.79 -12.26
CA LYS A 284 -21.56 1.79 -13.05
C LYS A 284 -23.03 1.47 -13.25
N VAL A 285 -23.40 0.20 -13.19
CA VAL A 285 -24.75 -0.30 -13.52
C VAL A 285 -25.17 -1.32 -12.47
N PRO A 286 -25.70 -0.89 -11.32
CA PRO A 286 -26.05 -1.79 -10.21
C PRO A 286 -27.37 -2.57 -10.41
N LYS A 287 -27.86 -2.72 -11.64
CA LYS A 287 -29.17 -3.38 -11.89
C LYS A 287 -28.98 -4.89 -11.98
N VAL A 288 -29.50 -5.60 -10.98
CA VAL A 288 -29.36 -7.06 -10.80
C VAL A 288 -30.31 -7.87 -11.71
N ASP A 289 -31.41 -7.26 -12.17
CA ASP A 289 -32.55 -8.01 -12.74
C ASP A 289 -32.61 -8.08 -14.28
N GLN A 290 -31.52 -7.78 -14.99
CA GLN A 290 -31.48 -7.87 -16.46
C GLN A 290 -30.56 -8.99 -16.95
N GLN A 291 -30.92 -9.59 -18.09
CA GLN A 291 -30.12 -10.60 -18.80
C GLN A 291 -28.63 -10.21 -18.88
N PRO A 292 -27.70 -11.18 -18.88
CA PRO A 292 -26.26 -10.94 -18.87
C PRO A 292 -25.79 -10.31 -20.19
N LYS A 293 -26.01 -9.00 -20.34
CA LYS A 293 -25.57 -8.20 -21.48
C LYS A 293 -24.66 -7.08 -20.98
N LEU A 294 -23.48 -6.98 -21.57
CA LEU A 294 -22.50 -5.97 -21.22
C LEU A 294 -23.00 -4.57 -21.61
N ASP A 295 -23.12 -3.65 -20.64
CA ASP A 295 -23.51 -2.25 -20.88
C ASP A 295 -22.39 -1.46 -21.61
N ASP A 296 -22.76 -0.76 -22.67
CA ASP A 296 -21.88 0.11 -23.46
C ASP A 296 -21.23 1.22 -22.63
N LYS A 297 -21.87 1.70 -21.55
CA LYS A 297 -21.31 2.70 -20.63
C LYS A 297 -20.09 2.19 -19.87
N ALA A 298 -20.09 0.90 -19.52
CA ALA A 298 -18.96 0.27 -18.84
C ALA A 298 -17.79 0.11 -19.84
N LEU A 299 -18.11 -0.37 -21.04
CA LEU A 299 -17.18 -0.51 -22.15
C LEU A 299 -16.51 0.82 -22.53
N ASP A 300 -17.29 1.89 -22.68
CA ASP A 300 -16.78 3.23 -23.00
C ASP A 300 -15.90 3.80 -21.90
N ALA A 301 -16.19 3.47 -20.64
CA ALA A 301 -15.37 3.89 -19.51
C ALA A 301 -13.98 3.24 -19.56
N VAL A 302 -13.93 1.93 -19.81
CA VAL A 302 -12.68 1.19 -19.93
C VAL A 302 -11.89 1.67 -21.15
N MET A 303 -12.54 1.79 -22.31
CA MET A 303 -11.93 2.29 -23.54
C MET A 303 -11.36 3.71 -23.36
N LYS A 304 -12.12 4.61 -22.72
CA LYS A 304 -11.65 5.97 -22.44
C LYS A 304 -10.44 6.00 -21.51
N LYS A 305 -10.37 5.09 -20.53
CA LYS A 305 -9.24 4.99 -19.58
C LYS A 305 -8.00 4.42 -20.26
N LEU A 306 -8.12 3.31 -20.98
CA LEU A 306 -7.01 2.65 -21.69
C LEU A 306 -6.39 3.56 -22.75
N PHE A 307 -7.21 4.18 -23.62
CA PHE A 307 -6.71 4.97 -24.75
C PHE A 307 -6.47 6.44 -24.43
N LYS A 308 -6.56 6.88 -23.17
CA LYS A 308 -6.34 8.28 -22.79
C LYS A 308 -4.95 8.77 -23.20
N ASN A 309 -3.92 7.96 -22.94
CA ASN A 309 -2.53 8.32 -23.24
C ASN A 309 -2.26 8.24 -24.74
N TYR A 310 -2.73 7.18 -25.41
CA TYR A 310 -2.64 7.04 -26.86
C TYR A 310 -3.28 8.23 -27.61
N LYS A 311 -4.51 8.62 -27.27
CA LYS A 311 -5.18 9.79 -27.89
C LYS A 311 -4.42 11.09 -27.66
N LYS A 312 -3.81 11.27 -26.48
CA LYS A 312 -2.95 12.42 -26.18
C LYS A 312 -1.66 12.41 -27.01
N TRP A 313 -1.03 11.25 -27.17
CA TRP A 313 0.16 11.07 -27.99
C TRP A 313 -0.13 11.38 -29.47
N CYS A 314 -1.19 10.83 -30.05
CA CYS A 314 -1.62 11.16 -31.41
C CYS A 314 -1.89 12.66 -31.59
N LYS A 315 -2.62 13.28 -30.64
CA LYS A 315 -2.88 14.73 -30.64
C LYS A 315 -1.58 15.52 -30.57
N TYR A 316 -0.60 15.11 -29.77
CA TYR A 316 0.68 15.80 -29.65
C TYR A 316 1.47 15.78 -30.96
N LEU A 317 1.53 14.62 -31.63
CA LEU A 317 2.20 14.44 -32.93
C LEU A 317 1.41 15.02 -34.13
N GLY A 318 0.19 15.54 -33.90
CA GLY A 318 -0.66 16.06 -34.97
C GLY A 318 -1.24 14.98 -35.89
N ARG A 319 -1.40 13.75 -35.40
CA ARG A 319 -1.96 12.61 -36.14
C ARG A 319 -3.38 12.27 -35.66
N LYS A 320 -4.22 11.78 -36.58
CA LYS A 320 -5.53 11.20 -36.23
C LYS A 320 -5.32 9.85 -35.53
N SER A 321 -6.20 9.48 -34.60
CA SER A 321 -6.13 8.16 -33.94
C SER A 321 -6.60 7.05 -34.87
N SER A 322 -5.99 5.87 -34.80
CA SER A 322 -6.38 4.66 -35.56
C SER A 322 -7.59 3.91 -34.98
N LEU A 323 -8.34 4.55 -34.08
CA LEU A 323 -9.53 3.99 -33.44
C LEU A 323 -10.78 4.34 -34.26
N TRP A 324 -11.05 3.56 -35.30
CA TRP A 324 -12.18 3.76 -36.21
C TRP A 324 -13.35 2.88 -35.79
N LEU A 325 -14.51 3.47 -35.51
CA LEU A 325 -15.71 2.74 -35.10
C LEU A 325 -16.72 2.71 -36.25
N PRO A 326 -17.41 1.57 -36.49
CA PRO A 326 -18.45 1.47 -37.52
C PRO A 326 -19.71 2.25 -37.11
N THR A 327 -20.59 2.52 -38.08
CA THR A 327 -21.90 3.18 -37.84
C THR A 327 -22.91 2.21 -37.22
N ILE A 328 -22.75 0.90 -37.43
CA ILE A 328 -23.68 -0.13 -36.96
C ILE A 328 -23.44 -0.42 -35.46
N GLN A 329 -24.42 -0.11 -34.61
CA GLN A 329 -24.30 -0.21 -33.16
C GLN A 329 -23.94 -1.62 -32.65
N GLN A 330 -24.40 -2.68 -33.32
CA GLN A 330 -24.08 -4.06 -32.96
C GLN A 330 -22.59 -4.42 -33.18
N GLU A 331 -21.95 -3.83 -34.19
CA GLU A 331 -20.52 -4.05 -34.49
C GLU A 331 -19.61 -3.12 -33.67
N VAL A 332 -20.13 -1.98 -33.22
CA VAL A 332 -19.37 -1.04 -32.38
C VAL A 332 -18.86 -1.72 -31.11
N GLN A 333 -19.68 -2.56 -30.47
CA GLN A 333 -19.29 -3.27 -29.25
C GLN A 333 -18.12 -4.24 -29.51
N GLN A 334 -18.25 -5.08 -30.54
CA GLN A 334 -17.22 -6.03 -30.98
C GLN A 334 -15.91 -5.29 -31.33
N ARG A 335 -16.02 -4.16 -32.06
CA ARG A 335 -14.89 -3.32 -32.46
C ARG A 335 -14.12 -2.75 -31.27
N LYS A 336 -14.84 -2.23 -30.27
CA LYS A 336 -14.24 -1.71 -29.04
C LYS A 336 -13.49 -2.80 -28.27
N LEU A 337 -14.07 -3.99 -28.16
CA LEU A 337 -13.44 -5.15 -27.52
C LEU A 337 -12.16 -5.58 -28.25
N LEU A 338 -12.18 -5.66 -29.58
CA LEU A 338 -10.99 -5.98 -30.38
C LEU A 338 -9.87 -4.95 -30.20
N TYR A 339 -10.20 -3.66 -30.20
CA TYR A 339 -9.18 -2.62 -29.97
C TYR A 339 -8.55 -2.69 -28.58
N MET A 340 -9.36 -2.96 -27.54
CA MET A 340 -8.87 -3.13 -26.18
C MET A 340 -8.07 -4.41 -26.01
N GLY A 341 -8.56 -5.53 -26.56
CA GLY A 341 -7.85 -6.81 -26.57
C GLY A 341 -6.49 -6.68 -27.24
N LEU A 342 -6.43 -6.05 -28.42
CA LEU A 342 -5.17 -5.79 -29.12
C LEU A 342 -4.18 -4.99 -28.27
N TYR A 343 -4.65 -3.93 -27.59
CA TYR A 343 -3.79 -3.12 -26.71
C TYR A 343 -3.24 -3.94 -25.54
N LEU A 344 -4.09 -4.75 -24.91
CA LEU A 344 -3.71 -5.59 -23.77
C LEU A 344 -2.74 -6.71 -24.18
N LEU A 345 -2.93 -7.32 -25.35
CA LEU A 345 -2.02 -8.34 -25.90
C LEU A 345 -0.64 -7.74 -26.20
N ILE A 346 -0.60 -6.57 -26.85
CA ILE A 346 0.65 -5.81 -27.08
C ILE A 346 1.34 -5.49 -25.74
N TRP A 347 0.58 -5.01 -24.76
CA TRP A 347 1.13 -4.71 -23.42
C TRP A 347 1.65 -5.97 -22.74
N GLY A 348 0.92 -7.09 -22.86
CA GLY A 348 1.24 -8.37 -22.27
C GLY A 348 2.57 -8.94 -22.74
N GLU A 349 2.89 -8.83 -24.04
CA GLU A 349 4.14 -9.32 -24.62
C GLU A 349 5.26 -8.26 -24.70
N ALA A 350 4.99 -6.99 -24.37
CA ALA A 350 5.99 -5.91 -24.49
C ALA A 350 7.22 -6.07 -23.59
N ALA A 351 7.20 -6.91 -22.55
CA ALA A 351 8.32 -7.09 -21.60
C ALA A 351 8.89 -5.74 -21.10
N ASN A 352 10.20 -5.48 -21.28
CA ASN A 352 10.85 -4.24 -20.88
C ASN A 352 10.38 -3.00 -21.67
N LEU A 353 9.70 -3.17 -22.81
CA LEU A 353 9.12 -2.05 -23.58
C LEU A 353 7.97 -1.35 -22.83
N ARG A 354 7.44 -1.96 -21.76
CA ARG A 354 6.44 -1.32 -20.88
C ARG A 354 6.94 -0.02 -20.23
N PHE A 355 8.25 0.13 -20.11
CA PHE A 355 8.88 1.38 -19.65
C PHE A 355 9.01 2.44 -20.76
N MET A 356 8.60 2.13 -21.99
CA MET A 356 8.60 3.02 -23.15
C MET A 356 7.15 3.22 -23.67
N PRO A 357 6.28 3.95 -22.94
CA PRO A 357 4.86 4.07 -23.28
C PRO A 357 4.58 4.69 -24.66
N GLU A 358 5.43 5.59 -25.16
CA GLU A 358 5.25 6.17 -26.48
C GLU A 358 5.66 5.19 -27.60
N CYS A 359 6.63 4.31 -27.34
CA CYS A 359 6.92 3.15 -28.20
C CYS A 359 5.71 2.21 -28.32
N ILE A 360 5.05 1.90 -27.20
CA ILE A 360 3.80 1.11 -27.21
C ILE A 360 2.71 1.83 -28.00
N CYS A 361 2.58 3.16 -27.87
CA CYS A 361 1.62 3.93 -28.66
C CYS A 361 1.91 3.85 -30.17
N TYR A 362 3.19 3.85 -30.57
CA TYR A 362 3.61 3.66 -31.95
C TYR A 362 3.22 2.28 -32.50
N ILE A 363 3.58 1.22 -31.78
CA ILE A 363 3.24 -0.17 -32.14
C ILE A 363 1.71 -0.32 -32.26
N TYR A 364 0.98 0.15 -31.26
CA TYR A 364 -0.48 0.13 -31.25
C TYR A 364 -1.09 0.92 -32.41
N HIS A 365 -0.53 2.09 -32.76
CA HIS A 365 -1.05 2.94 -33.83
C HIS A 365 -1.10 2.20 -35.17
N HIS A 366 -0.03 1.46 -35.50
CA HIS A 366 0.07 0.71 -36.74
C HIS A 366 -0.77 -0.57 -36.70
N MET A 367 -0.69 -1.36 -35.64
CA MET A 367 -1.48 -2.60 -35.54
C MET A 367 -3.00 -2.33 -35.49
N ALA A 368 -3.43 -1.23 -34.85
CA ALA A 368 -4.83 -0.82 -34.86
C ALA A 368 -5.30 -0.37 -36.25
N PHE A 369 -4.40 0.21 -37.05
CA PHE A 369 -4.66 0.56 -38.45
C PHE A 369 -4.76 -0.70 -39.34
N GLU A 370 -3.90 -1.69 -39.13
CA GLU A 370 -4.00 -3.00 -39.80
C GLU A 370 -5.30 -3.73 -39.44
N LEU A 371 -5.65 -3.73 -38.15
CA LEU A 371 -6.93 -4.27 -37.66
C LEU A 371 -8.13 -3.57 -38.32
N TYR A 372 -8.02 -2.28 -38.63
CA TYR A 372 -9.02 -1.58 -39.43
C TYR A 372 -9.08 -2.07 -40.86
N GLY A 373 -7.95 -2.15 -41.56
CA GLY A 373 -7.90 -2.67 -42.92
C GLY A 373 -8.47 -4.09 -43.06
N MET A 374 -8.14 -4.99 -42.12
CA MET A 374 -8.62 -6.38 -42.11
C MET A 374 -10.14 -6.47 -41.99
N LEU A 375 -10.72 -5.74 -41.04
CA LEU A 375 -12.15 -5.78 -40.76
C LEU A 375 -12.99 -5.00 -41.77
N ALA A 376 -12.40 -4.02 -42.46
CA ALA A 376 -13.05 -3.31 -43.56
C ALA A 376 -13.06 -4.14 -44.87
N GLY A 377 -12.43 -5.32 -44.89
CA GLY A 377 -12.32 -6.15 -46.09
C GLY A 377 -11.45 -5.50 -47.17
N ASN A 378 -10.51 -4.63 -46.79
CA ASN A 378 -9.65 -3.97 -47.76
C ASN A 378 -8.79 -5.03 -48.46
N VAL A 379 -8.80 -4.99 -49.78
CA VAL A 379 -7.97 -5.84 -50.64
C VAL A 379 -6.66 -5.09 -50.89
N SER A 380 -5.54 -5.77 -50.70
CA SER A 380 -4.23 -5.20 -51.02
C SER A 380 -4.17 -4.90 -52.53
N PRO A 381 -3.91 -3.65 -52.93
CA PRO A 381 -3.89 -3.27 -54.35
C PRO A 381 -2.76 -3.94 -55.14
N MET A 382 -1.76 -4.52 -54.46
CA MET A 382 -0.63 -5.20 -55.10
C MET A 382 -0.80 -6.72 -55.21
N THR A 383 -1.59 -7.36 -54.33
CA THR A 383 -1.70 -8.83 -54.27
C THR A 383 -3.09 -9.36 -54.58
N GLY A 384 -4.14 -8.52 -54.59
CA GLY A 384 -5.52 -8.96 -54.81
C GLY A 384 -6.11 -9.80 -53.67
N GLU A 385 -5.34 -10.05 -52.60
CA GLU A 385 -5.78 -10.75 -51.39
C GLU A 385 -6.21 -9.76 -50.29
N ASN A 386 -7.02 -10.24 -49.34
CA ASN A 386 -7.34 -9.50 -48.11
C ASN A 386 -6.05 -9.06 -47.40
N VAL A 387 -6.03 -7.82 -46.89
CA VAL A 387 -4.89 -7.28 -46.14
C VAL A 387 -4.54 -8.22 -44.98
N LYS A 388 -3.31 -8.73 -44.97
CA LYS A 388 -2.72 -9.49 -43.86
C LYS A 388 -1.85 -8.56 -43.00
N PRO A 389 -1.71 -8.80 -41.68
CA PRO A 389 -0.82 -7.98 -40.85
C PRO A 389 0.63 -8.09 -41.32
N ALA A 390 1.37 -6.98 -41.28
CA ALA A 390 2.76 -6.91 -41.74
C ALA A 390 3.70 -7.92 -41.08
N TYR A 391 3.41 -8.27 -39.82
CA TYR A 391 4.18 -9.23 -39.03
C TYR A 391 3.40 -10.50 -38.66
N GLY A 392 2.15 -10.64 -39.11
CA GLY A 392 1.24 -11.70 -38.67
C GLY A 392 1.35 -13.01 -39.45
N GLY A 393 0.63 -14.03 -38.99
CA GLY A 393 0.49 -15.33 -39.66
C GLY A 393 1.30 -16.50 -39.08
N ASP A 394 2.40 -16.22 -38.37
CA ASP A 394 3.23 -17.27 -37.74
C ASP A 394 3.00 -17.34 -36.22
N GLU A 395 3.26 -18.49 -35.60
CA GLU A 395 3.25 -18.60 -34.13
C GLU A 395 4.33 -17.69 -33.51
N GLU A 396 3.95 -16.95 -32.45
CA GLU A 396 4.82 -16.01 -31.70
C GLU A 396 5.45 -14.88 -32.54
N ALA A 397 4.88 -14.57 -33.71
CA ALA A 397 5.43 -13.59 -34.63
C ALA A 397 5.54 -12.18 -34.04
N PHE A 398 4.61 -11.77 -33.17
CA PHE A 398 4.68 -10.45 -32.52
C PHE A 398 5.91 -10.32 -31.62
N LEU A 399 6.17 -11.31 -30.76
CA LEU A 399 7.32 -11.33 -29.86
C LEU A 399 8.64 -11.33 -30.64
N ILE A 400 8.74 -12.17 -31.68
CA ILE A 400 9.97 -12.35 -32.46
C ILE A 400 10.24 -11.17 -33.40
N LYS A 401 9.21 -10.70 -34.14
CA LYS A 401 9.40 -9.72 -35.22
C LYS A 401 9.19 -8.26 -34.77
N VAL A 402 8.45 -8.01 -33.68
CA VAL A 402 8.18 -6.64 -33.18
C VAL A 402 8.93 -6.35 -31.87
N VAL A 403 8.80 -7.20 -30.85
CA VAL A 403 9.37 -6.92 -29.52
C VAL A 403 10.88 -7.14 -29.48
N THR A 404 11.33 -8.28 -29.97
CA THR A 404 12.74 -8.71 -29.89
C THR A 404 13.73 -7.73 -30.54
N PRO A 405 13.48 -7.15 -31.73
CA PRO A 405 14.40 -6.18 -32.33
C PRO A 405 14.62 -4.94 -31.46
N ILE A 406 13.56 -4.42 -30.83
CA ILE A 406 13.66 -3.26 -29.93
C ILE A 406 14.33 -3.66 -28.61
N TYR A 407 13.98 -4.83 -28.07
CA TYR A 407 14.60 -5.36 -26.86
C TYR A 407 16.12 -5.54 -27.03
N LYS A 408 16.58 -6.07 -28.16
CA LYS A 408 18.02 -6.22 -28.48
C LYS A 408 18.76 -4.89 -28.47
N VAL A 409 18.11 -3.78 -28.81
CA VAL A 409 18.72 -2.44 -28.68
C VAL A 409 18.88 -2.07 -27.20
N ILE A 410 17.86 -2.31 -26.37
CA ILE A 410 17.90 -2.05 -24.92
C ILE A 410 18.99 -2.90 -24.25
N GLU A 411 19.06 -4.19 -24.58
CA GLU A 411 20.06 -5.13 -24.09
C GLU A 411 21.48 -4.65 -24.42
N LYS A 412 21.75 -4.32 -25.70
CA LYS A 412 23.05 -3.79 -26.14
C LYS A 412 23.45 -2.50 -25.43
N GLU A 413 22.50 -1.60 -25.14
CA GLU A 413 22.78 -0.36 -24.40
C GLU A 413 23.00 -0.62 -22.89
N ALA A 414 22.28 -1.57 -22.30
CA ALA A 414 22.43 -1.99 -20.90
C ALA A 414 23.75 -2.74 -20.65
N GLU A 415 24.22 -3.56 -21.59
CA GLU A 415 25.55 -4.19 -21.49
C GLU A 415 26.67 -3.14 -21.50
N ARG A 416 26.52 -2.09 -22.33
CA ARG A 416 27.49 -0.98 -22.39
C ARG A 416 27.58 -0.20 -21.10
N SER A 417 26.45 -0.01 -20.39
CA SER A 417 26.47 0.67 -19.10
C SER A 417 27.27 -0.10 -18.05
N LYS A 418 27.41 -1.43 -18.18
CA LYS A 418 28.20 -2.27 -17.26
C LYS A 418 29.69 -2.32 -17.62
N THR A 419 30.03 -2.30 -18.91
CA THR A 419 31.43 -2.46 -19.36
C THR A 419 32.25 -1.17 -19.32
N MET A 420 31.62 0.00 -19.44
CA MET A 420 32.31 1.28 -19.40
C MET A 420 32.04 2.04 -18.10
N LYS A 421 33.07 2.31 -17.28
CA LYS A 421 33.08 3.38 -16.24
C LYS A 421 33.01 4.80 -16.84
N SER A 422 32.26 4.97 -17.93
CA SER A 422 32.22 6.22 -18.69
C SER A 422 31.06 7.11 -18.26
N LYS A 423 31.18 8.41 -18.58
CA LYS A 423 30.16 9.43 -18.31
C LYS A 423 28.80 8.98 -18.90
N HIS A 424 27.70 9.22 -18.17
CA HIS A 424 26.31 8.88 -18.57
C HIS A 424 25.88 9.36 -19.97
N SER A 425 26.69 10.18 -20.65
CA SER A 425 26.49 10.65 -22.02
C SER A 425 26.76 9.61 -23.13
N HIS A 426 27.38 8.46 -22.82
CA HIS A 426 27.88 7.50 -23.82
C HIS A 426 26.96 6.31 -24.10
N TRP A 427 25.86 6.16 -23.37
CA TRP A 427 24.87 5.08 -23.53
C TRP A 427 23.46 5.65 -23.32
N ARG A 428 22.44 4.96 -23.84
CA ARG A 428 21.02 5.37 -23.74
C ARG A 428 20.29 4.53 -22.69
N ASN A 429 19.52 5.17 -21.82
CA ASN A 429 18.56 4.47 -20.96
C ASN A 429 17.20 4.30 -21.67
N TYR A 430 16.22 3.69 -21.00
CA TYR A 430 14.89 3.49 -21.56
C TYR A 430 14.16 4.82 -21.86
N ASP A 431 14.37 5.86 -21.05
CA ASP A 431 13.80 7.20 -21.29
C ASP A 431 14.38 7.83 -22.57
N ASP A 432 15.69 7.71 -22.78
CA ASP A 432 16.38 8.22 -23.97
C ASP A 432 15.90 7.51 -25.25
N LEU A 433 15.60 6.20 -25.16
CA LEU A 433 15.03 5.43 -26.29
C LEU A 433 13.56 5.80 -26.52
N ASN A 434 12.80 6.04 -25.46
CA ASN A 434 11.39 6.41 -25.53
C ASN A 434 11.20 7.83 -26.11
N GLU A 435 12.15 8.74 -25.86
CA GLU A 435 12.18 10.10 -26.41
C GLU A 435 12.13 10.12 -27.95
N TYR A 436 12.64 9.07 -28.63
CA TYR A 436 12.52 8.94 -30.08
C TYR A 436 11.07 9.00 -30.57
N PHE A 437 10.13 8.46 -29.79
CA PHE A 437 8.70 8.41 -30.10
C PHE A 437 7.94 9.70 -29.74
N TRP A 438 8.64 10.73 -29.27
CA TRP A 438 8.06 12.05 -29.04
C TRP A 438 8.08 12.93 -30.31
N SER A 439 8.82 12.55 -31.35
CA SER A 439 8.84 13.27 -32.62
C SER A 439 7.97 12.57 -33.68
N VAL A 440 7.45 13.34 -34.64
CA VAL A 440 6.80 12.81 -35.84
C VAL A 440 7.79 11.98 -36.68
N ASP A 441 9.09 12.18 -36.46
CA ASP A 441 10.15 11.41 -37.11
C ASP A 441 10.14 9.91 -36.73
N CYS A 442 9.46 9.52 -35.65
CA CYS A 442 9.32 8.10 -35.30
C CYS A 442 8.62 7.29 -36.40
N PHE A 443 7.74 7.92 -37.19
CA PHE A 443 7.09 7.28 -38.35
C PHE A 443 8.05 7.00 -39.51
N ARG A 444 9.27 7.54 -39.50
CA ARG A 444 10.34 7.12 -40.42
C ARG A 444 10.81 5.70 -40.12
N LEU A 445 10.56 5.16 -38.93
CA LEU A 445 10.89 3.77 -38.61
C LEU A 445 10.15 2.81 -39.55
N GLY A 446 8.92 3.15 -39.97
CA GLY A 446 8.10 2.36 -40.87
C GLY A 446 7.34 1.21 -40.18
N TRP A 447 6.41 0.61 -40.93
CA TRP A 447 5.67 -0.59 -40.52
C TRP A 447 5.45 -1.48 -41.76
N PRO A 448 6.20 -2.58 -41.95
CA PRO A 448 7.27 -3.10 -41.10
C PRO A 448 8.39 -2.10 -40.77
N MET A 449 8.90 -2.15 -39.54
CA MET A 449 10.07 -1.41 -39.07
C MET A 449 11.30 -1.75 -39.91
N ARG A 450 11.95 -0.72 -40.44
CA ARG A 450 13.13 -0.84 -41.29
C ARG A 450 14.38 -1.09 -40.45
N ALA A 451 15.10 -2.19 -40.71
CA ALA A 451 16.30 -2.57 -39.95
C ALA A 451 17.47 -1.57 -40.11
N ASP A 452 17.49 -0.79 -41.18
CA ASP A 452 18.47 0.26 -41.47
C ASP A 452 18.14 1.62 -40.82
N ALA A 453 17.03 1.71 -40.07
CA ALA A 453 16.63 2.93 -39.37
C ALA A 453 17.63 3.30 -38.25
N ASP A 454 17.82 4.61 -38.04
CA ASP A 454 18.78 5.15 -37.06
C ASP A 454 18.51 4.71 -35.61
N PHE A 455 17.28 4.29 -35.32
CA PHE A 455 16.88 3.74 -34.03
C PHE A 455 17.62 2.43 -33.68
N PHE A 456 17.78 1.52 -34.67
CA PHE A 456 18.41 0.21 -34.49
C PHE A 456 19.94 0.21 -34.62
N LYS A 457 20.52 1.27 -35.19
CA LYS A 457 21.98 1.41 -35.34
C LYS A 457 22.66 1.56 -33.98
N THR A 458 23.84 0.97 -33.82
CA THR A 458 24.69 1.20 -32.64
C THR A 458 26.11 1.70 -33.04
N PRO A 459 26.88 2.36 -32.13
CA PRO A 459 28.20 2.90 -32.45
C PRO A 459 29.24 1.85 -32.85
N LYS A 460 29.13 0.60 -32.37
CA LYS A 460 30.00 -0.50 -32.83
C LYS A 460 29.75 -0.84 -34.30
N ASP A 461 28.50 -0.83 -34.73
CA ASP A 461 28.12 -1.08 -36.14
C ASP A 461 28.60 0.08 -37.03
N ALA A 462 28.57 1.32 -36.52
CA ALA A 462 29.13 2.48 -37.20
C ALA A 462 30.66 2.43 -37.35
N TYR A 463 31.39 1.85 -36.38
CA TYR A 463 32.85 1.68 -36.43
C TYR A 463 33.27 0.51 -37.33
N LEU A 464 32.52 -0.61 -37.29
CA LEU A 464 32.74 -1.77 -38.17
C LEU A 464 32.43 -1.43 -39.64
N ASN A 465 31.38 -0.66 -39.93
CA ASN A 465 31.10 -0.20 -41.29
C ASN A 465 32.17 0.77 -41.82
N LEU A 466 32.87 1.47 -40.93
CA LEU A 466 34.00 2.35 -41.26
C LEU A 466 35.28 1.55 -41.57
N LEU A 467 35.47 0.41 -40.91
CA LEU A 467 36.58 -0.52 -41.15
C LEU A 467 36.37 -1.39 -42.40
N ASN A 468 35.12 -1.73 -42.73
CA ASN A 468 34.77 -2.61 -43.85
C ASN A 468 34.75 -1.90 -45.23
N GLY A 469 35.18 -0.63 -45.33
CA GLY A 469 35.44 0.02 -46.62
C GLY A 469 34.20 0.26 -47.50
N GLU A 470 32.98 0.18 -46.97
CA GLU A 470 31.80 0.66 -47.70
C GLU A 470 31.83 2.19 -47.71
N ASN A 471 32.38 2.77 -48.78
CA ASN A 471 32.35 4.20 -49.09
C ASN A 471 30.92 4.70 -49.36
N ARG A 472 30.04 4.64 -48.35
CA ARG A 472 28.88 5.51 -48.27
C ARG A 472 29.34 6.76 -47.54
N SER A 473 29.29 7.90 -48.23
CA SER A 473 29.61 9.24 -47.75
C SER A 473 29.40 9.38 -46.24
N ALA A 474 30.41 9.86 -45.52
CA ALA A 474 30.48 10.07 -44.07
C ALA A 474 29.40 11.04 -43.48
N GLY A 475 28.32 11.31 -44.22
CA GLY A 475 27.14 12.06 -43.80
C GLY A 475 25.94 11.23 -43.32
N ASN A 476 25.91 9.89 -43.49
CA ASN A 476 24.67 9.10 -43.31
C ASN A 476 24.70 7.94 -42.28
N THR A 477 25.76 7.76 -41.50
CA THR A 477 25.81 6.79 -40.39
C THR A 477 25.57 7.48 -39.05
N HIS A 478 24.40 8.12 -38.91
CA HIS A 478 24.04 8.84 -37.68
C HIS A 478 23.53 7.87 -36.60
N TRP A 479 24.40 7.41 -35.70
CA TRP A 479 23.94 6.89 -34.42
C TRP A 479 23.25 8.02 -33.65
N MET A 480 21.94 7.88 -33.41
CA MET A 480 21.18 8.89 -32.69
C MET A 480 21.43 8.75 -31.18
N GLY A 481 22.40 9.53 -30.69
CA GLY A 481 22.66 9.68 -29.24
C GLY A 481 21.52 10.42 -28.52
N LYS A 482 21.71 10.74 -27.23
CA LYS A 482 20.69 11.47 -26.45
C LYS A 482 20.30 12.79 -27.14
N VAL A 483 18.99 13.04 -27.28
CA VAL A 483 18.45 14.10 -28.14
C VAL A 483 18.29 15.41 -27.36
N ASN A 484 17.69 15.38 -26.17
CA ASN A 484 17.44 16.61 -25.41
C ASN A 484 18.21 16.74 -24.08
N PHE A 485 18.55 15.64 -23.40
CA PHE A 485 19.20 15.71 -22.08
C PHE A 485 20.50 14.90 -22.03
N VAL A 486 21.62 15.61 -21.86
CA VAL A 486 22.91 15.01 -21.52
C VAL A 486 23.33 15.59 -20.18
N GLU A 487 23.19 14.83 -19.10
CA GLU A 487 23.63 15.28 -17.78
C GLU A 487 25.16 15.38 -17.76
N ILE A 488 25.66 16.60 -17.78
CA ILE A 488 27.05 16.92 -17.45
C ILE A 488 26.98 17.43 -16.01
N ARG A 489 27.67 16.80 -15.06
CA ARG A 489 27.69 17.30 -13.68
C ARG A 489 28.88 18.24 -13.51
N SER A 490 28.61 19.49 -13.11
CA SER A 490 29.62 20.48 -12.72
C SER A 490 29.04 21.39 -11.64
N PHE A 491 29.90 22.00 -10.82
CA PHE A 491 29.47 22.93 -9.75
C PHE A 491 28.59 24.07 -10.29
N TRP A 492 28.94 24.59 -11.48
CA TRP A 492 28.21 25.66 -12.17
C TRP A 492 26.78 25.28 -12.62
N HIS A 493 26.41 23.99 -12.64
CA HIS A 493 25.03 23.58 -12.88
C HIS A 493 24.06 24.03 -11.78
N ILE A 494 24.54 24.25 -10.55
CA ILE A 494 23.73 24.80 -9.46
C ILE A 494 23.24 26.20 -9.84
N PHE A 495 24.16 27.07 -10.29
CA PHE A 495 23.84 28.44 -10.70
C PHE A 495 22.99 28.50 -11.97
N ARG A 496 23.16 27.56 -12.91
CA ARG A 496 22.29 27.44 -14.09
C ARG A 496 20.86 27.00 -13.70
N SER A 497 20.72 26.07 -12.76
CA SER A 497 19.43 25.44 -12.45
C SER A 497 18.58 26.26 -11.48
N PHE A 498 19.22 26.99 -10.55
CA PHE A 498 18.56 27.82 -9.55
C PHE A 498 18.71 29.32 -9.85
N ASP A 499 18.74 29.69 -11.13
CA ASP A 499 18.95 31.06 -11.63
C ASP A 499 18.03 32.09 -10.97
N ARG A 500 16.75 31.76 -10.84
CA ARG A 500 15.74 32.67 -10.29
C ARG A 500 16.01 33.05 -8.84
N MET A 501 16.52 32.11 -8.03
CA MET A 501 16.69 32.30 -6.59
C MET A 501 17.86 33.24 -6.31
N TRP A 502 19.04 32.97 -6.85
CA TRP A 502 20.22 33.78 -6.57
C TRP A 502 20.14 35.15 -7.25
N ILE A 503 19.56 35.25 -8.47
CA ILE A 503 19.30 36.55 -9.11
C ILE A 503 18.38 37.39 -8.22
N PHE A 504 17.29 36.82 -7.73
CA PHE A 504 16.36 37.54 -6.84
C PHE A 504 17.05 38.03 -5.56
N LEU A 505 17.85 37.19 -4.91
CA LEU A 505 18.55 37.55 -3.67
C LEU A 505 19.59 38.66 -3.88
N ILE A 506 20.35 38.63 -4.98
CA ILE A 506 21.34 39.68 -5.30
C ILE A 506 20.62 41.01 -5.59
N LEU A 507 19.55 40.99 -6.39
CA LEU A 507 18.81 42.21 -6.73
C LEU A 507 18.13 42.81 -5.50
N SER A 508 17.58 41.98 -4.62
CA SER A 508 16.98 42.43 -3.36
C SER A 508 18.02 43.03 -2.42
N LEU A 509 19.23 42.43 -2.35
CA LEU A 509 20.34 42.98 -1.58
C LEU A 509 20.77 44.36 -2.08
N GLN A 510 20.95 44.51 -3.40
CA GLN A 510 21.28 45.80 -4.02
C GLN A 510 20.20 46.85 -3.73
N ALA A 511 18.92 46.50 -3.87
CA ALA A 511 17.82 47.42 -3.57
C ALA A 511 17.85 47.90 -2.11
N MET A 512 18.03 46.99 -1.16
CA MET A 512 18.12 47.31 0.26
C MET A 512 19.29 48.22 0.60
N ILE A 513 20.47 47.98 0.02
CA ILE A 513 21.66 48.83 0.21
C ILE A 513 21.39 50.26 -0.29
N ILE A 514 20.78 50.39 -1.48
CA ILE A 514 20.44 51.70 -2.05
C ILE A 514 19.45 52.46 -1.16
N ILE A 515 18.42 51.80 -0.65
CA ILE A 515 17.41 52.42 0.22
C ILE A 515 18.05 52.83 1.56
N ALA A 516 18.86 51.95 2.15
CA ALA A 516 19.53 52.23 3.42
C ALA A 516 20.48 53.43 3.32
N TRP A 517 21.08 53.68 2.14
CA TRP A 517 22.00 54.79 1.90
C TRP A 517 21.33 56.16 1.69
N ASN A 518 20.02 56.22 1.36
CA ASN A 518 19.34 57.46 0.96
C ASN A 518 18.25 57.96 1.92
N GLY A 519 18.18 57.45 3.16
CA GLY A 519 17.19 57.93 4.15
C GLY A 519 16.83 56.92 5.24
N GLY A 520 17.14 55.63 5.01
CA GLY A 520 17.08 54.59 6.04
C GLY A 520 15.66 54.14 6.42
N THR A 521 14.62 54.55 5.70
CA THR A 521 13.26 54.02 5.84
C THR A 521 12.77 53.38 4.53
N PRO A 522 12.03 52.26 4.56
CA PRO A 522 11.48 51.66 3.34
C PRO A 522 10.51 52.56 2.57
N SER A 523 9.90 53.56 3.23
CA SER A 523 9.04 54.58 2.62
C SER A 523 9.80 55.53 1.68
N ASP A 524 11.12 55.63 1.80
CA ASP A 524 11.94 56.50 0.96
C ASP A 524 11.96 56.03 -0.52
N ILE A 525 11.51 54.80 -0.80
CA ILE A 525 11.31 54.31 -2.18
C ILE A 525 10.29 55.16 -2.96
N PHE A 526 9.35 55.82 -2.28
CA PHE A 526 8.35 56.67 -2.94
C PHE A 526 8.89 58.04 -3.34
N ASP A 527 10.10 58.41 -2.90
CA ASP A 527 10.82 59.57 -3.45
C ASP A 527 11.30 59.25 -4.87
N ALA A 528 10.96 60.10 -5.84
CA ALA A 528 11.36 59.98 -7.23
C ALA A 528 12.88 59.84 -7.41
N GLY A 529 13.67 60.51 -6.56
CA GLY A 529 15.14 60.44 -6.60
C GLY A 529 15.68 59.08 -6.19
N VAL A 530 15.14 58.51 -5.11
CA VAL A 530 15.53 57.18 -4.58
C VAL A 530 14.96 56.07 -5.45
N PHE A 531 13.70 56.18 -5.87
CA PHE A 531 13.05 55.24 -6.80
C PHE A 531 13.91 55.04 -8.06
N LYS A 532 14.37 56.14 -8.66
CA LYS A 532 15.26 56.11 -9.83
C LYS A 532 16.58 55.39 -9.56
N LYS A 533 17.21 55.63 -8.39
CA LYS A 533 18.42 54.89 -7.99
C LYS A 533 18.13 53.40 -7.81
N VAL A 534 17.00 53.03 -7.21
CA VAL A 534 16.58 51.63 -7.04
C VAL A 534 16.35 50.95 -8.39
N LEU A 535 15.81 51.64 -9.39
CA LEU A 535 15.62 51.08 -10.75
C LEU A 535 16.95 50.60 -11.39
N SER A 536 18.12 51.07 -10.92
CA SER A 536 19.42 50.56 -11.37
C SER A 536 19.61 49.04 -11.17
N ILE A 537 18.80 48.38 -10.32
CA ILE A 537 18.79 46.92 -10.19
C ILE A 537 18.54 46.22 -11.54
N PHE A 538 17.81 46.83 -12.47
CA PHE A 538 17.54 46.24 -13.78
C PHE A 538 18.80 46.14 -14.65
N ILE A 539 19.78 47.03 -14.45
CA ILE A 539 21.10 46.92 -15.09
C ILE A 539 21.81 45.67 -14.60
N THR A 540 21.88 45.49 -13.28
CA THR A 540 22.45 44.28 -12.66
C THR A 540 21.70 43.03 -13.12
N ALA A 541 20.37 43.08 -13.20
CA ALA A 541 19.55 41.96 -13.67
C ALA A 541 19.91 41.55 -15.11
N ALA A 542 20.13 42.52 -16.01
CA ALA A 542 20.55 42.24 -17.38
C ALA A 542 21.94 41.60 -17.45
N ILE A 543 22.90 42.06 -16.62
CA ILE A 543 24.24 41.46 -16.54
C ILE A 543 24.17 40.02 -16.03
N LEU A 544 23.38 39.76 -14.98
CA LEU A 544 23.19 38.42 -14.45
C LEU A 544 22.49 37.50 -15.47
N LYS A 545 21.54 38.02 -16.24
CA LYS A 545 20.86 37.29 -17.33
C LYS A 545 21.79 37.01 -18.52
N LEU A 546 22.74 37.89 -18.82
CA LEU A 546 23.80 37.62 -19.78
C LEU A 546 24.70 36.47 -19.29
N GLY A 547 25.11 36.49 -18.02
CA GLY A 547 25.84 35.39 -17.38
C GLY A 547 25.09 34.05 -17.48
N GLN A 548 23.77 34.05 -17.22
CA GLN A 548 22.93 32.88 -17.42
C GLN A 548 22.93 32.40 -18.88
N ALA A 549 22.76 33.31 -19.85
CA ALA A 549 22.73 32.96 -21.28
C ALA A 549 24.07 32.35 -21.75
N ILE A 550 25.19 32.83 -21.21
CA ILE A 550 26.53 32.29 -21.46
C ILE A 550 26.65 30.87 -20.87
N LEU A 551 26.24 30.65 -19.62
CA LEU A 551 26.20 29.31 -19.02
C LEU A 551 25.28 28.37 -19.80
N ASP A 552 24.16 28.88 -20.32
CA ASP A 552 23.23 28.13 -21.14
C ASP A 552 23.91 27.59 -22.42
N LEU A 553 24.73 28.42 -23.07
CA LEU A 553 25.50 28.10 -24.26
C LEU A 553 26.67 27.14 -23.96
N ILE A 554 27.44 27.39 -22.90
CA ILE A 554 28.60 26.56 -22.51
C ILE A 554 28.14 25.12 -22.24
N PHE A 555 27.10 24.94 -21.43
CA PHE A 555 26.58 23.61 -21.12
C PHE A 555 25.80 22.98 -22.28
N GLY A 556 25.23 23.79 -23.17
CA GLY A 556 24.57 23.31 -24.39
C GLY A 556 25.53 22.90 -25.51
N TRP A 557 26.81 23.31 -25.44
CA TRP A 557 27.77 23.17 -26.53
C TRP A 557 27.99 21.72 -26.97
N LYS A 558 28.15 20.80 -26.02
CA LYS A 558 28.39 19.38 -26.31
C LYS A 558 27.18 18.70 -26.98
N ALA A 559 25.96 19.15 -26.67
CA ALA A 559 24.73 18.63 -27.26
C ALA A 559 24.32 19.33 -28.57
N ARG A 560 25.08 20.35 -29.04
CA ARG A 560 24.79 21.09 -30.27
C ARG A 560 24.63 20.19 -31.50
N ARG A 561 25.33 19.05 -31.60
CA ARG A 561 25.19 18.17 -32.77
C ARG A 561 23.80 17.54 -32.88
N ASN A 562 23.14 17.28 -31.74
CA ASN A 562 21.86 16.56 -31.70
C ASN A 562 20.65 17.49 -31.51
N MET A 563 20.86 18.76 -31.10
CA MET A 563 19.77 19.71 -30.91
C MET A 563 19.09 20.11 -32.24
N SER A 564 17.76 20.24 -32.19
CA SER A 564 16.98 20.81 -33.30
C SER A 564 17.39 22.26 -33.59
N PHE A 565 17.19 22.68 -34.84
CA PHE A 565 17.52 24.04 -35.27
C PHE A 565 16.81 25.11 -34.43
N ALA A 566 15.54 24.88 -34.07
CA ALA A 566 14.76 25.79 -33.24
C ALA A 566 15.35 25.97 -31.82
N VAL A 567 15.93 24.93 -31.23
CA VAL A 567 16.57 25.03 -29.90
C VAL A 567 17.90 25.79 -29.99
N LYS A 568 18.70 25.54 -31.03
CA LYS A 568 19.95 26.29 -31.30
C LYS A 568 19.67 27.78 -31.48
N LEU A 569 18.67 28.11 -32.30
CA LEU A 569 18.26 29.49 -32.55
C LEU A 569 17.82 30.18 -31.27
N ARG A 570 17.10 29.48 -30.39
CA ARG A 570 16.66 30.02 -29.10
C ARG A 570 17.83 30.45 -28.20
N TYR A 571 18.86 29.61 -28.08
CA TYR A 571 20.01 29.93 -27.23
C TYR A 571 20.79 31.14 -27.76
N ILE A 572 20.99 31.20 -29.09
CA ILE A 572 21.67 32.32 -29.74
C ILE A 572 20.84 33.61 -29.56
N LEU A 573 19.54 33.55 -29.81
CA LEU A 573 18.65 34.71 -29.68
C LEU A 573 18.57 35.21 -28.23
N LYS A 574 18.54 34.30 -27.25
CA LYS A 574 18.63 34.67 -25.82
C LYS A 574 19.92 35.42 -25.49
N LEU A 575 21.05 34.98 -26.03
CA LEU A 575 22.35 35.63 -25.80
C LEU A 575 22.38 37.04 -26.43
N ILE A 576 21.93 37.16 -27.68
CA ILE A 576 21.86 38.44 -28.38
C ILE A 576 20.94 39.42 -27.65
N CYS A 577 19.74 38.97 -27.25
CA CYS A 577 18.81 39.81 -26.50
C CYS A 577 19.37 40.22 -25.14
N ALA A 578 20.03 39.30 -24.40
CA ALA A 578 20.65 39.64 -23.12
C ALA A 578 21.78 40.67 -23.27
N ALA A 579 22.64 40.51 -24.28
CA ALA A 579 23.72 41.45 -24.57
C ALA A 579 23.17 42.83 -24.98
N ALA A 580 22.10 42.88 -25.78
CA ALA A 580 21.45 44.13 -26.15
C ALA A 580 20.93 44.89 -24.91
N TRP A 581 20.29 44.21 -23.95
CA TRP A 581 19.79 44.84 -22.73
C TRP A 581 20.89 45.33 -21.78
N VAL A 582 22.05 44.67 -21.75
CA VAL A 582 23.24 45.13 -21.00
C VAL A 582 23.78 46.44 -21.55
N VAL A 583 23.54 46.77 -22.83
CA VAL A 583 23.92 48.05 -23.43
C VAL A 583 22.78 49.08 -23.30
N ILE A 584 21.55 48.69 -23.63
CA ILE A 584 20.40 49.60 -23.67
C ILE A 584 20.09 50.19 -22.28
N LEU A 585 20.08 49.37 -21.21
CA LEU A 585 19.69 49.84 -19.88
C LEU A 585 20.68 50.84 -19.26
N PRO A 586 22.01 50.63 -19.30
CA PRO A 586 22.97 51.64 -18.83
C PRO A 586 22.96 52.92 -19.67
N VAL A 587 22.83 52.82 -21.01
CA VAL A 587 22.79 53.98 -21.90
C VAL A 587 21.57 54.85 -21.62
N THR A 588 20.39 54.23 -21.50
CA THR A 588 19.14 54.94 -21.15
C THR A 588 19.14 55.45 -19.72
N TYR A 589 19.82 54.78 -18.77
CA TYR A 589 20.00 55.29 -17.41
C TYR A 589 20.95 56.50 -17.36
N ALA A 590 22.09 56.44 -18.05
CA ALA A 590 23.06 57.54 -18.13
C ALA A 590 22.46 58.79 -18.79
N TYR A 591 21.55 58.63 -19.75
CA TYR A 591 20.80 59.72 -20.36
C TYR A 591 19.98 60.52 -19.34
N THR A 592 19.61 59.92 -18.20
CA THR A 592 18.84 60.58 -17.14
C THR A 592 19.69 61.36 -16.14
N TRP A 593 21.02 61.39 -16.25
CA TRP A 593 21.87 62.16 -15.33
C TRP A 593 21.84 63.67 -15.61
N GLU A 594 21.74 64.45 -14.53
CA GLU A 594 21.74 65.92 -14.59
C GLU A 594 23.12 66.46 -15.02
N ASN A 595 24.22 65.84 -14.56
CA ASN A 595 25.61 66.20 -14.89
C ASN A 595 26.41 65.00 -15.45
N PRO A 596 26.30 64.65 -16.75
CA PRO A 596 27.05 63.54 -17.32
C PRO A 596 28.53 63.87 -17.52
N THR A 597 29.43 63.02 -17.04
CA THR A 597 30.88 63.06 -17.29
C THR A 597 31.30 62.02 -18.33
N GLY A 598 32.26 62.35 -19.21
CA GLY A 598 32.81 61.44 -20.22
C GLY A 598 31.81 60.96 -21.28
N LEU A 599 31.76 59.64 -21.52
CA LEU A 599 30.93 58.97 -22.55
C LEU A 599 29.42 59.22 -22.40
N ALA A 600 28.93 59.59 -21.21
CA ALA A 600 27.53 59.94 -21.03
C ALA A 600 27.15 61.27 -21.72
N ARG A 601 28.13 62.17 -21.92
CA ARG A 601 27.94 63.46 -22.62
C ARG A 601 27.81 63.26 -24.13
N THR A 602 28.58 62.34 -24.71
CA THR A 602 28.50 61.98 -26.15
C THR A 602 27.21 61.25 -26.49
N ILE A 603 26.68 60.43 -25.58
CA ILE A 603 25.38 59.78 -25.74
C ILE A 603 24.24 60.80 -25.68
N LYS A 604 24.29 61.76 -24.74
CA LYS A 604 23.30 62.84 -24.61
C LYS A 604 23.26 63.73 -25.87
N SER A 605 24.42 64.01 -26.49
CA SER A 605 24.47 64.74 -27.76
C SER A 605 23.92 63.97 -28.97
N TRP A 606 23.91 62.63 -28.94
CA TRP A 606 23.44 61.80 -30.06
C TRP A 606 21.92 61.58 -30.06
N LEU A 607 21.28 61.63 -28.88
CA LEU A 607 19.84 61.38 -28.68
C LEU A 607 19.00 62.65 -28.48
N GLY A 608 19.63 63.84 -28.47
CA GLY A 608 18.97 65.14 -28.34
C GLY A 608 18.64 65.56 -26.90
N ASP A 609 18.51 66.87 -26.66
CA ASP A 609 18.20 67.45 -25.35
C ASP A 609 16.70 67.31 -24.99
N GLY A 610 16.31 66.12 -24.55
CA GLY A 610 15.04 65.91 -23.87
C GLY A 610 15.15 66.35 -22.41
N GLN A 611 14.62 67.53 -22.08
CA GLN A 611 14.55 68.02 -20.69
C GLN A 611 13.87 66.99 -19.77
N ASN A 612 14.55 66.63 -18.67
CA ASN A 612 13.99 66.13 -17.40
C ASN A 612 12.78 65.16 -17.43
N GLN A 613 12.70 64.22 -18.39
CA GLN A 613 11.66 63.18 -18.37
C GLN A 613 12.25 61.78 -18.16
N PRO A 614 11.99 61.11 -17.01
CA PRO A 614 12.42 59.72 -16.77
C PRO A 614 11.70 58.67 -17.64
N SER A 615 10.96 59.09 -18.67
CA SER A 615 10.08 58.25 -19.48
C SER A 615 10.80 57.20 -20.32
N LEU A 616 11.96 57.51 -20.92
CA LEU A 616 12.67 56.56 -21.79
C LEU A 616 13.29 55.38 -21.05
N TYR A 617 13.90 55.62 -19.88
CA TYR A 617 14.45 54.54 -19.06
C TYR A 617 13.36 53.65 -18.46
N ILE A 618 12.28 54.27 -17.95
CA ILE A 618 11.11 53.53 -17.44
C ILE A 618 10.46 52.71 -18.56
N LEU A 619 10.32 53.27 -19.77
CA LEU A 619 9.80 52.54 -20.93
C LEU A 619 10.70 51.35 -21.30
N ALA A 620 12.03 51.54 -21.31
CA ALA A 620 12.99 50.45 -21.56
C ALA A 620 12.86 49.34 -20.51
N ILE A 621 12.65 49.68 -19.23
CA ILE A 621 12.39 48.71 -18.16
C ILE A 621 11.08 47.96 -18.37
N VAL A 622 10.00 48.65 -18.73
CA VAL A 622 8.68 48.02 -19.00
C VAL A 622 8.81 47.01 -20.14
N ILE A 623 9.49 47.36 -21.22
CA ILE A 623 9.73 46.46 -22.36
C ILE A 623 10.61 45.28 -21.94
N TYR A 624 11.69 45.52 -21.17
CA TYR A 624 12.55 44.46 -20.63
C TYR A 624 11.78 43.47 -19.74
N MET A 625 10.86 43.98 -18.92
CA MET A 625 10.07 43.19 -17.98
C MET A 625 8.86 42.51 -18.62
N ALA A 626 8.38 42.97 -19.77
CA ALA A 626 7.16 42.46 -20.40
C ALA A 626 7.11 40.93 -20.53
N PRO A 627 8.16 40.21 -20.98
CA PRO A 627 8.14 38.74 -21.05
C PRO A 627 8.00 38.07 -19.68
N ASN A 628 8.62 38.64 -18.64
CA ASN A 628 8.52 38.13 -17.26
C ASN A 628 7.15 38.42 -16.66
N ILE A 629 6.56 39.59 -16.96
CA ILE A 629 5.20 39.95 -16.52
C ILE A 629 4.18 39.00 -17.14
N VAL A 630 4.28 38.73 -18.44
CA VAL A 630 3.41 37.76 -19.12
C VAL A 630 3.58 36.36 -18.51
N ALA A 631 4.81 35.92 -18.25
CA ALA A 631 5.06 34.63 -17.61
C ALA A 631 4.48 34.55 -16.18
N SER A 632 4.57 35.63 -15.39
CA SER A 632 4.00 35.73 -14.05
C SER A 632 2.46 35.75 -14.08
N MET A 633 1.85 36.47 -15.02
CA MET A 633 0.39 36.44 -15.22
C MET A 633 -0.08 35.02 -15.59
N LEU A 634 0.61 34.36 -16.52
CA LEU A 634 0.30 32.97 -16.88
C LEU A 634 0.52 32.00 -15.71
N PHE A 635 1.47 32.28 -14.82
CA PHE A 635 1.64 31.50 -13.59
C PHE A 635 0.44 31.66 -12.66
N LEU A 636 -0.02 32.90 -12.40
CA LEU A 636 -1.19 33.18 -11.55
C LEU A 636 -2.51 32.61 -12.09
N PHE A 637 -2.62 32.45 -13.42
CA PHE A 637 -3.78 31.86 -14.09
C PHE A 637 -3.48 30.46 -14.67
N PRO A 638 -3.38 29.41 -13.84
CA PRO A 638 -3.00 28.07 -14.29
C PRO A 638 -3.98 27.48 -15.31
N PHE A 639 -5.26 27.88 -15.31
CA PHE A 639 -6.22 27.45 -16.33
C PHE A 639 -5.82 27.93 -17.74
N MET A 640 -5.51 29.22 -17.87
CA MET A 640 -5.07 29.81 -19.13
C MET A 640 -3.74 29.19 -19.59
N ARG A 641 -2.81 29.00 -18.65
CA ARG A 641 -1.52 28.36 -18.95
C ARG A 641 -1.67 26.91 -19.39
N ARG A 642 -2.51 26.10 -18.73
CA ARG A 642 -2.81 24.73 -19.15
C ARG A 642 -3.40 24.70 -20.56
N PHE A 643 -4.32 25.61 -20.87
CA PHE A 643 -4.91 25.71 -22.20
C PHE A 643 -3.85 26.05 -23.26
N LEU A 644 -3.07 27.11 -23.04
CA LEU A 644 -2.01 27.56 -23.94
C LEU A 644 -0.93 26.49 -24.13
N GLU A 645 -0.47 25.88 -23.03
CA GLU A 645 0.49 24.78 -23.10
C GLU A 645 -0.10 23.63 -23.88
N SER A 646 -1.36 23.22 -23.67
CA SER A 646 -2.01 22.10 -24.36
C SER A 646 -2.37 22.36 -25.82
N SER A 647 -2.34 23.62 -26.26
CA SER A 647 -2.68 24.01 -27.62
C SER A 647 -1.57 23.65 -28.61
N ASN A 648 -1.97 23.13 -29.77
CA ASN A 648 -1.05 22.84 -30.88
C ASN A 648 -1.09 23.92 -31.97
N VAL A 649 -1.79 25.04 -31.73
CA VAL A 649 -1.84 26.16 -32.67
C VAL A 649 -0.45 26.75 -32.84
N LYS A 650 -0.01 26.96 -34.09
CA LYS A 650 1.34 27.42 -34.43
C LYS A 650 1.68 28.76 -33.77
N VAL A 651 0.74 29.71 -33.76
CA VAL A 651 0.90 31.04 -33.13
C VAL A 651 1.17 30.93 -31.63
N ILE A 652 0.33 30.18 -30.90
CA ILE A 652 0.50 29.95 -29.46
C ILE A 652 1.83 29.23 -29.18
N THR A 653 2.23 28.32 -30.06
CA THR A 653 3.50 27.58 -29.93
C THR A 653 4.71 28.52 -30.03
N ILE A 654 4.67 29.54 -30.90
CA ILE A 654 5.75 30.53 -31.04
C ILE A 654 5.83 31.42 -29.79
N ILE A 655 4.70 31.88 -29.26
CA ILE A 655 4.65 32.71 -28.03
C ILE A 655 5.20 31.91 -26.84
N MET A 656 4.75 30.66 -26.68
CA MET A 656 5.21 29.78 -25.61
C MET A 656 6.68 29.36 -25.78
N TRP A 657 7.20 29.30 -27.02
CA TRP A 657 8.60 28.97 -27.30
C TRP A 657 9.57 29.96 -26.66
N TRP A 658 9.19 31.23 -26.48
CA TRP A 658 10.01 32.19 -25.74
C TRP A 658 10.06 31.88 -24.24
N SER A 659 8.91 31.54 -23.65
CA SER A 659 8.75 31.31 -22.21
C SER A 659 9.29 29.95 -21.75
N GLN A 660 8.99 28.84 -22.45
CA GLN A 660 9.35 27.48 -22.02
C GLN A 660 9.69 26.54 -23.19
N PRO A 661 10.59 25.55 -23.00
CA PRO A 661 10.80 24.48 -23.98
C PRO A 661 9.58 23.54 -23.97
N ARG A 662 9.10 23.14 -25.14
CA ARG A 662 7.95 22.25 -25.28
C ARG A 662 8.38 20.81 -25.04
N LEU A 663 8.34 20.38 -23.79
CA LEU A 663 8.54 18.98 -23.42
C LEU A 663 7.23 18.19 -23.63
N PHE A 664 7.35 16.94 -24.07
CA PHE A 664 6.21 16.03 -24.14
C PHE A 664 5.70 15.68 -22.73
N VAL A 665 6.63 15.37 -21.82
CA VAL A 665 6.38 15.04 -20.42
C VAL A 665 6.12 16.31 -19.60
N GLY A 666 5.14 16.28 -18.70
CA GLY A 666 4.83 17.40 -17.78
C GLY A 666 3.89 18.48 -18.35
N ARG A 667 3.45 18.37 -19.61
CA ARG A 667 2.60 19.38 -20.28
C ARG A 667 1.23 19.54 -19.61
N GLY A 668 0.91 20.75 -19.16
CA GLY A 668 -0.37 21.04 -18.52
C GLY A 668 -0.58 20.37 -17.15
N MET A 669 0.48 19.86 -16.52
CA MET A 669 0.46 19.31 -15.16
C MET A 669 0.61 20.42 -14.11
N HIS A 670 -0.28 21.40 -14.15
CA HIS A 670 -0.31 22.46 -13.14
C HIS A 670 -1.27 22.11 -12.02
N GLU A 671 -0.90 22.46 -10.79
CA GLU A 671 -1.75 22.33 -9.61
C GLU A 671 -2.97 23.27 -9.70
N GLY A 672 -4.01 22.98 -8.89
CA GLY A 672 -5.21 23.82 -8.82
C GLY A 672 -4.91 25.27 -8.39
N ALA A 673 -5.72 26.23 -8.82
CA ALA A 673 -5.52 27.66 -8.52
C ALA A 673 -5.42 27.95 -7.01
N PHE A 674 -6.20 27.25 -6.19
CA PHE A 674 -6.13 27.39 -4.73
C PHE A 674 -4.84 26.83 -4.13
N SER A 675 -4.36 25.68 -4.60
CA SER A 675 -3.06 25.12 -4.17
C SER A 675 -1.91 26.04 -4.56
N LEU A 676 -1.97 26.59 -5.78
CA LEU A 676 -1.03 27.59 -6.26
C LEU A 676 -1.05 28.84 -5.37
N PHE A 677 -2.23 29.39 -5.09
CA PHE A 677 -2.38 30.57 -4.23
C PHE A 677 -1.75 30.35 -2.85
N LYS A 678 -2.04 29.20 -2.21
CA LYS A 678 -1.42 28.84 -0.93
C LYS A 678 0.11 28.78 -1.00
N TYR A 679 0.64 28.15 -2.05
CA TYR A 679 2.09 28.06 -2.28
C TYR A 679 2.69 29.46 -2.52
N THR A 680 2.04 30.31 -3.31
CA THR A 680 2.50 31.67 -3.56
C THR A 680 2.47 32.52 -2.28
N MET A 681 1.39 32.46 -1.49
CA MET A 681 1.30 33.17 -0.22
C MET A 681 2.35 32.71 0.79
N PHE A 682 2.65 31.41 0.85
CA PHE A 682 3.74 30.87 1.67
C PHE A 682 5.06 31.57 1.36
N TRP A 683 5.45 31.62 0.09
CA TRP A 683 6.71 32.25 -0.32
C TRP A 683 6.70 33.77 -0.21
N VAL A 684 5.57 34.43 -0.50
CA VAL A 684 5.45 35.89 -0.36
C VAL A 684 5.62 36.30 1.11
N LEU A 685 4.95 35.62 2.05
CA LEU A 685 5.07 35.92 3.47
C LEU A 685 6.48 35.65 3.98
N LEU A 686 7.05 34.49 3.65
CA LEU A 686 8.41 34.12 4.03
C LEU A 686 9.43 35.15 3.53
N LEU A 687 9.39 35.48 2.24
CA LEU A 687 10.34 36.43 1.64
C LEU A 687 10.12 37.85 2.16
N ALA A 688 8.89 38.29 2.39
CA ALA A 688 8.61 39.60 2.96
C ALA A 688 9.18 39.74 4.37
N THR A 689 8.96 38.74 5.24
CA THR A 689 9.54 38.74 6.59
C THR A 689 11.06 38.69 6.53
N LYS A 690 11.63 37.81 5.70
CA LYS A 690 13.08 37.70 5.50
C LYS A 690 13.70 39.04 5.09
N LEU A 691 13.18 39.65 4.02
CA LEU A 691 13.72 40.91 3.50
C LEU A 691 13.57 42.06 4.48
N THR A 692 12.46 42.10 5.23
CA THR A 692 12.26 43.10 6.29
C THR A 692 13.32 42.96 7.38
N VAL A 693 13.57 41.74 7.85
CA VAL A 693 14.57 41.48 8.89
C VAL A 693 15.98 41.76 8.37
N SER A 694 16.34 41.29 7.18
CA SER A 694 17.62 41.62 6.56
C SER A 694 17.82 43.12 6.41
N PHE A 695 16.79 43.88 6.02
CA PHE A 695 16.92 45.33 5.88
C PHE A 695 17.23 46.02 7.22
N TYR A 696 16.43 45.75 8.26
CA TYR A 696 16.54 46.46 9.54
C TYR A 696 17.67 45.96 10.42
N ILE A 697 17.97 44.66 10.42
CA ILE A 697 18.97 44.03 11.31
C ILE A 697 20.33 43.90 10.62
N GLU A 698 20.38 43.53 9.34
CA GLU A 698 21.64 43.23 8.68
C GLU A 698 22.20 44.45 7.93
N ILE A 699 21.40 45.10 7.08
CA ILE A 699 21.91 46.09 6.13
C ILE A 699 21.93 47.51 6.69
N LYS A 700 20.81 47.99 7.26
CA LYS A 700 20.70 49.38 7.76
C LYS A 700 21.77 49.74 8.80
N PRO A 701 22.08 48.89 9.80
CA PRO A 701 23.08 49.22 10.82
C PRO A 701 24.51 49.31 10.28
N LEU A 702 24.80 48.70 9.13
CA LEU A 702 26.14 48.72 8.52
C LEU A 702 26.41 49.99 7.71
N VAL A 703 25.37 50.64 7.19
CA VAL A 703 25.54 51.76 6.27
C VAL A 703 26.21 52.95 6.94
N GLN A 704 25.76 53.34 8.14
CA GLN A 704 26.34 54.48 8.85
C GLN A 704 27.82 54.27 9.21
N PRO A 705 28.22 53.15 9.85
CA PRO A 705 29.63 52.83 10.05
C PRO A 705 30.44 52.79 8.74
N THR A 706 29.85 52.31 7.64
CA THR A 706 30.54 52.27 6.34
C THR A 706 30.80 53.67 5.81
N ILE A 707 29.83 54.59 5.93
CA ILE A 707 30.01 55.99 5.54
C ILE A 707 31.11 56.65 6.38
N ASP A 708 31.11 56.41 7.68
CA ASP A 708 32.07 56.99 8.61
C ASP A 708 33.49 56.45 8.35
N ILE A 709 33.64 55.13 8.14
CA ILE A 709 34.91 54.50 7.75
C ILE A 709 35.37 55.02 6.38
N MET A 710 34.49 55.20 5.40
CA MET A 710 34.89 55.68 4.07
C MET A 710 35.30 57.16 4.05
N ARG A 711 34.88 57.97 5.03
CA ARG A 711 35.25 59.40 5.14
C ARG A 711 36.64 59.62 5.72
N GLU A 712 37.16 58.66 6.50
CA GLU A 712 38.43 58.82 7.21
C GLU A 712 39.64 58.35 6.37
N PRO A 713 40.59 59.22 5.98
CA PRO A 713 41.74 58.81 5.17
C PRO A 713 42.84 58.17 6.02
N ILE A 714 43.15 56.88 5.81
CA ILE A 714 44.27 56.19 6.47
C ILE A 714 45.59 56.56 5.78
N ARG A 715 46.52 57.15 6.52
CA ARG A 715 47.85 57.52 6.01
C ARG A 715 48.92 56.43 6.18
N THR A 716 48.76 55.49 7.11
CA THR A 716 49.68 54.36 7.36
C THR A 716 48.94 53.14 7.93
N PHE A 717 48.92 52.02 7.20
CA PHE A 717 48.31 50.75 7.63
C PHE A 717 49.33 49.94 8.45
N GLN A 718 49.10 49.71 9.75
CA GLN A 718 50.07 48.98 10.62
C GLN A 718 49.84 47.46 10.71
N TRP A 719 48.78 46.92 10.11
CA TRP A 719 48.48 45.48 10.10
C TRP A 719 48.93 44.81 8.79
N HIS A 720 49.29 43.52 8.84
CA HIS A 720 50.14 42.80 7.86
C HIS A 720 49.92 43.18 6.38
N GLU A 721 51.04 43.43 5.68
CA GLU A 721 51.21 43.99 4.34
C GLU A 721 50.54 43.21 3.17
N PHE A 722 49.22 43.11 3.11
CA PHE A 722 48.55 42.62 1.89
C PHE A 722 48.28 43.75 0.87
N PHE A 723 48.13 45.00 1.32
CA PHE A 723 47.86 46.16 0.44
C PHE A 723 48.57 47.45 0.94
N PRO A 724 49.91 47.54 0.82
CA PRO A 724 50.71 48.63 1.41
C PRO A 724 50.49 50.03 0.80
N HIS A 725 49.80 50.14 -0.35
CA HIS A 725 49.52 51.40 -1.04
C HIS A 725 48.02 51.68 -1.26
N GLY A 726 47.15 51.05 -0.46
CA GLY A 726 45.72 51.30 -0.54
C GLY A 726 45.35 52.68 0.01
N THR A 727 44.94 53.61 -0.87
CA THR A 727 44.50 54.96 -0.49
C THR A 727 43.09 55.01 0.13
N ASN A 728 42.35 53.89 0.11
CA ASN A 728 40.95 53.80 0.54
C ASN A 728 40.72 52.63 1.51
N ASN A 729 39.78 52.80 2.44
CA ASN A 729 39.44 51.83 3.52
C ASN A 729 38.65 50.60 3.05
N ILE A 730 38.79 50.22 1.77
CA ILE A 730 37.96 49.19 1.11
C ILE A 730 38.13 47.81 1.76
N GLY A 731 39.35 47.45 2.18
CA GLY A 731 39.61 46.16 2.84
C GLY A 731 38.88 45.99 4.19
N VAL A 732 38.75 47.08 4.95
CA VAL A 732 38.00 47.10 6.23
C VAL A 732 36.50 46.98 5.96
N VAL A 733 36.00 47.69 4.95
CA VAL A 733 34.60 47.58 4.50
C VAL A 733 34.27 46.17 4.03
N ILE A 734 35.14 45.52 3.24
CA ILE A 734 34.95 44.14 2.80
C ILE A 734 34.88 43.19 4.00
N SER A 735 35.79 43.33 4.98
CA SER A 735 35.80 42.50 6.18
C SER A 735 34.55 42.68 7.06
N LEU A 736 33.97 43.90 7.10
CA LEU A 736 32.73 44.20 7.81
C LEU A 736 31.50 43.60 7.09
N TRP A 737 31.43 43.71 5.77
CA TRP A 737 30.27 43.29 4.98
C TRP A 737 30.27 41.80 4.65
N ALA A 738 31.42 41.15 4.48
CA ALA A 738 31.50 39.76 4.02
C ALA A 738 30.76 38.75 4.93
N PRO A 739 30.90 38.78 6.28
CA PRO A 739 30.15 37.89 7.16
C PRO A 739 28.64 38.10 7.06
N ILE A 740 28.19 39.35 6.96
CA ILE A 740 26.77 39.70 6.92
C ILE A 740 26.14 39.30 5.59
N ILE A 741 26.85 39.49 4.47
CA ILE A 741 26.41 39.02 3.16
C ILE A 741 26.31 37.47 3.14
N LEU A 742 27.24 36.76 3.78
CA LEU A 742 27.15 35.30 3.93
C LEU A 742 25.91 34.88 4.73
N VAL A 743 25.64 35.54 5.86
CA VAL A 743 24.44 35.29 6.67
C VAL A 743 23.17 35.56 5.86
N TYR A 744 23.11 36.64 5.08
CA TYR A 744 21.97 36.98 4.21
C TYR A 744 21.61 35.92 3.15
N PHE A 745 22.57 35.09 2.73
CA PHE A 745 22.29 33.95 1.84
C PHE A 745 21.89 32.68 2.61
N MET A 746 22.41 32.50 3.83
CA MET A 746 22.17 31.32 4.67
C MET A 746 20.83 31.40 5.44
N ASP A 747 20.42 32.60 5.87
CA ASP A 747 19.24 32.86 6.70
C ASP A 747 17.92 32.40 6.06
N THR A 748 17.88 32.29 4.74
CA THR A 748 16.72 31.85 3.97
C THR A 748 16.30 30.42 4.36
N GLN A 749 17.27 29.57 4.74
CA GLN A 749 16.99 28.23 5.26
C GLN A 749 16.34 28.28 6.65
N ILE A 750 16.75 29.22 7.50
CA ILE A 750 16.18 29.41 8.84
C ILE A 750 14.72 29.84 8.74
N TRP A 751 14.44 30.87 7.92
CA TRP A 751 13.08 31.33 7.66
C TRP A 751 12.20 30.24 7.04
N TYR A 752 12.75 29.45 6.12
CA TYR A 752 12.04 28.30 5.56
C TYR A 752 11.71 27.25 6.64
N ALA A 753 12.64 26.90 7.52
CA ALA A 753 12.39 25.96 8.60
C ALA A 753 11.30 26.46 9.57
N LEU A 754 11.31 27.75 9.93
CA LEU A 754 10.29 28.35 10.79
C LEU A 754 8.90 28.37 10.14
N PHE A 755 8.78 28.88 8.91
CA PHE A 755 7.49 28.93 8.21
C PHE A 755 6.95 27.54 7.86
N SER A 756 7.82 26.61 7.46
CA SER A 756 7.40 25.23 7.14
C SER A 756 6.91 24.48 8.38
N THR A 757 7.55 24.66 9.54
CA THR A 757 7.09 24.06 10.80
C THR A 757 5.79 24.70 11.29
N LEU A 758 5.64 26.02 11.22
CA LEU A 758 4.42 26.73 11.61
C LEU A 758 3.23 26.34 10.72
N ILE A 759 3.37 26.50 9.41
CA ILE A 759 2.29 26.23 8.45
C ILE A 759 2.02 24.72 8.38
N GLY A 760 3.07 23.88 8.46
CA GLY A 760 2.92 22.43 8.58
C GLY A 760 2.16 22.03 9.84
N GLY A 761 2.41 22.69 10.98
CA GLY A 761 1.69 22.50 12.23
C GLY A 761 0.21 22.88 12.13
N ILE A 762 -0.09 24.08 11.60
CA ILE A 762 -1.48 24.54 11.37
C ILE A 762 -2.22 23.61 10.42
N TYR A 763 -1.55 23.20 9.33
CA TYR A 763 -2.12 22.29 8.35
C TYR A 763 -2.37 20.89 8.93
N GLY A 764 -1.45 20.42 9.78
CA GLY A 764 -1.60 19.21 10.56
C GLY A 764 -2.83 19.27 11.47
N ALA A 765 -3.00 20.36 12.21
CA ALA A 765 -4.14 20.57 13.09
C ALA A 765 -5.48 20.62 12.31
N TYR A 766 -5.55 21.34 11.19
CA TYR A 766 -6.76 21.38 10.35
C TYR A 766 -7.13 19.99 9.79
N ARG A 767 -6.13 19.18 9.48
CA ARG A 767 -6.31 17.78 9.04
C ARG A 767 -6.52 16.79 10.19
N ARG A 768 -6.60 17.26 11.44
CA ARG A 768 -6.71 16.44 12.66
C ARG A 768 -5.62 15.36 12.76
N LEU A 769 -4.44 15.65 12.22
CA LEU A 769 -3.27 14.75 12.28
C LEU A 769 -2.75 14.69 13.70
N GLY A 770 -2.98 13.56 14.38
CA GLY A 770 -2.54 13.35 15.75
C GLY A 770 -3.49 13.91 16.80
N GLU A 771 -4.79 13.97 16.50
CA GLU A 771 -5.85 14.23 17.49
C GLU A 771 -5.88 13.12 18.56
N ILE A 772 -5.58 11.87 18.17
CA ILE A 772 -5.41 10.74 19.09
C ILE A 772 -3.98 10.23 18.97
N ARG A 773 -3.15 10.50 19.99
CA ARG A 773 -1.75 10.05 20.08
C ARG A 773 -1.44 9.18 21.28
N THR A 774 -2.20 9.35 22.36
CA THR A 774 -2.00 8.63 23.61
C THR A 774 -3.23 7.81 23.94
N LEU A 775 -3.04 6.78 24.76
CA LEU A 775 -4.11 5.91 25.24
C LEU A 775 -5.18 6.70 26.03
N GLY A 776 -4.77 7.72 26.79
CA GLY A 776 -5.70 8.63 27.48
C GLY A 776 -6.61 9.40 26.50
N MET A 777 -6.06 9.89 25.39
CA MET A 777 -6.86 10.54 24.34
C MET A 777 -7.80 9.55 23.66
N LEU A 778 -7.36 8.31 23.42
CA LEU A 778 -8.20 7.26 22.88
C LEU A 778 -9.42 7.00 23.77
N ARG A 779 -9.22 6.82 25.10
CA ARG A 779 -10.31 6.60 26.05
C ARG A 779 -11.33 7.74 26.02
N SER A 780 -10.85 8.98 26.03
CA SER A 780 -11.72 10.17 26.01
C SER A 780 -12.59 10.28 24.75
N ARG A 781 -12.14 9.69 23.63
CA ARG A 781 -12.85 9.71 22.35
C ARG A 781 -13.54 8.39 22.00
N PHE A 782 -13.43 7.38 22.85
CA PHE A 782 -13.91 6.04 22.55
C PHE A 782 -15.42 6.00 22.27
N GLU A 783 -16.21 6.76 23.02
CA GLU A 783 -17.66 6.92 22.82
C GLU A 783 -18.01 7.40 21.39
N SER A 784 -17.15 8.23 20.77
CA SER A 784 -17.35 8.74 19.41
C SER A 784 -16.83 7.81 18.30
N LEU A 785 -16.09 6.75 18.65
CA LEU A 785 -15.53 5.82 17.65
C LEU A 785 -16.60 5.02 16.88
N PRO A 786 -17.66 4.49 17.51
CA PRO A 786 -18.72 3.80 16.77
C PRO A 786 -19.37 4.68 15.71
N GLU A 787 -19.59 5.96 16.01
CA GLU A 787 -20.17 6.91 15.04
C GLU A 787 -19.20 7.20 13.89
N ALA A 788 -17.94 7.54 14.21
CA ALA A 788 -16.91 7.79 13.20
C ALA A 788 -16.66 6.56 12.30
N PHE A 789 -16.69 5.36 12.87
CA PHE A 789 -16.58 4.09 12.15
C PHE A 789 -17.72 3.92 11.14
N ASN A 790 -18.98 4.08 11.59
CA ASN A 790 -20.14 3.90 10.72
C ASN A 790 -20.23 5.00 9.64
N GLU A 791 -19.79 6.23 9.91
CA GLU A 791 -19.80 7.30 8.91
C GLU A 791 -18.76 7.10 7.80
N ARG A 792 -17.61 6.51 8.13
CA ARG A 792 -16.46 6.43 7.22
C ARG A 792 -16.30 5.07 6.54
N LEU A 793 -16.48 3.98 7.29
CA LEU A 793 -16.18 2.62 6.84
C LEU A 793 -17.43 1.80 6.45
N ILE A 794 -18.62 2.20 6.91
CA ILE A 794 -19.86 1.55 6.50
C ILE A 794 -20.50 2.35 5.34
N PRO A 795 -20.81 1.70 4.20
CA PRO A 795 -21.46 2.35 3.08
C PRO A 795 -22.83 2.91 3.50
N SER A 796 -23.10 4.17 3.18
CA SER A 796 -24.45 4.75 3.34
C SER A 796 -25.25 4.56 2.05
N ASP A 797 -26.47 4.02 2.15
CA ASP A 797 -27.37 3.83 0.99
C ASP A 797 -27.85 5.16 0.37
N ALA A 798 -27.64 6.27 1.07
CA ALA A 798 -27.96 7.59 0.57
C ALA A 798 -26.82 8.15 -0.29
N ASN A 799 -27.09 8.36 -1.58
CA ASN A 799 -26.39 9.33 -2.42
C ASN A 799 -26.46 10.73 -1.77
N LYS A 800 -25.64 11.01 -0.75
CA LYS A 800 -25.45 12.36 -0.23
C LYS A 800 -24.80 13.17 -1.36
N SER A 801 -25.63 13.98 -2.01
CA SER A 801 -25.24 14.90 -3.07
C SER A 801 -23.99 15.67 -2.64
N LYS A 802 -22.88 15.47 -3.37
CA LYS A 802 -21.64 16.23 -3.20
C LYS A 802 -21.87 17.66 -3.68
N GLY A 803 -22.44 18.51 -2.83
CA GLY A 803 -22.63 19.93 -3.07
C GLY A 803 -22.17 20.74 -1.87
N LEU A 804 -21.73 21.99 -2.12
CA LEU A 804 -21.28 22.95 -1.10
C LEU A 804 -22.28 23.12 0.06
N ARG A 805 -23.57 22.86 -0.17
CA ARG A 805 -24.63 22.89 0.86
C ARG A 805 -24.49 21.81 1.95
N ALA A 806 -23.85 20.68 1.66
CA ALA A 806 -23.65 19.60 2.64
C ALA A 806 -22.55 19.93 3.68
N ALA A 807 -21.58 20.77 3.33
CA ALA A 807 -20.52 21.21 4.23
C ALA A 807 -21.02 22.19 5.31
N PHE A 808 -22.14 22.87 5.05
CA PHE A 808 -22.77 23.81 6.00
C PHE A 808 -23.95 23.20 6.76
N SER A 809 -24.36 21.96 6.45
CA SER A 809 -25.48 21.28 7.10
C SER A 809 -25.07 20.14 8.05
N SER A 810 -23.78 20.00 8.39
CA SER A 810 -23.28 18.93 9.25
C SER A 810 -23.51 19.20 10.75
N ARG A 811 -24.73 19.57 11.14
CA ARG A 811 -25.18 19.25 12.49
C ARG A 811 -25.80 17.86 12.42
N PRO A 812 -25.24 16.85 13.11
CA PRO A 812 -25.93 15.57 13.26
C PRO A 812 -27.28 15.88 13.91
N LYS A 813 -28.40 15.46 13.29
CA LYS A 813 -29.67 15.41 14.02
C LYS A 813 -29.49 14.37 15.13
N ALA A 814 -29.37 14.84 16.37
CA ALA A 814 -29.17 14.03 17.56
C ALA A 814 -30.38 13.18 17.98
N SER A 815 -31.39 13.03 17.12
CA SER A 815 -32.64 12.31 17.39
C SER A 815 -32.72 11.02 16.56
N GLY A 816 -31.76 10.11 16.73
CA GLY A 816 -31.88 8.75 16.21
C GLY A 816 -32.48 7.85 17.28
N ASP A 817 -33.49 7.05 16.92
CA ASP A 817 -34.03 5.95 17.73
C ASP A 817 -32.90 5.19 18.42
N GLU A 818 -33.07 4.83 19.69
CA GLU A 818 -32.09 4.05 20.48
C GLU A 818 -31.63 2.79 19.73
N ARG A 819 -32.56 2.14 19.03
CA ARG A 819 -32.31 0.98 18.16
C ARG A 819 -31.28 1.24 17.06
N GLN A 820 -31.21 2.45 16.49
CA GLN A 820 -30.18 2.79 15.50
C GLN A 820 -28.81 3.00 16.14
N LYS A 821 -28.75 3.53 17.36
CA LYS A 821 -27.49 3.68 18.10
C LYS A 821 -26.93 2.31 18.49
N GLU A 822 -27.78 1.42 18.98
CA GLU A 822 -27.43 0.03 19.28
C GLU A 822 -26.87 -0.69 18.05
N LYS A 823 -27.54 -0.59 16.90
CA LYS A 823 -27.07 -1.19 15.65
C LYS A 823 -25.70 -0.67 15.21
N ARG A 824 -25.45 0.64 15.34
CA ARG A 824 -24.13 1.22 15.03
C ARG A 824 -23.06 0.71 15.97
N ALA A 825 -23.37 0.59 17.26
CA ALA A 825 -22.46 0.11 18.28
C ALA A 825 -22.14 -1.39 18.09
N ALA A 826 -23.14 -2.22 17.76
CA ALA A 826 -22.96 -3.64 17.46
C ALA A 826 -22.01 -3.86 16.27
N ARG A 827 -22.19 -3.11 15.17
CA ARG A 827 -21.28 -3.16 14.01
C ARG A 827 -19.84 -2.79 14.37
N PHE A 828 -19.68 -1.76 15.21
CA PHE A 828 -18.35 -1.37 15.68
C PHE A 828 -17.74 -2.45 16.58
N ALA A 829 -18.51 -3.03 17.49
CA ALA A 829 -18.06 -4.14 18.33
C ALA A 829 -17.54 -5.30 17.47
N GLN A 830 -18.28 -5.66 16.39
CA GLN A 830 -17.92 -6.76 15.47
C GLN A 830 -16.52 -6.58 14.90
N MET A 831 -16.22 -5.36 14.47
CA MET A 831 -14.89 -5.02 13.99
C MET A 831 -13.86 -4.93 15.12
N TRP A 832 -14.21 -4.31 16.24
CA TRP A 832 -13.29 -4.06 17.34
C TRP A 832 -12.74 -5.37 17.92
N ASN A 833 -13.59 -6.36 18.22
CA ASN A 833 -13.06 -7.60 18.81
C ASN A 833 -12.29 -8.44 17.80
N VAL A 834 -12.55 -8.32 16.50
CA VAL A 834 -11.68 -8.95 15.47
C VAL A 834 -10.29 -8.34 15.50
N ILE A 835 -10.16 -7.02 15.69
CA ILE A 835 -8.86 -6.36 15.86
C ILE A 835 -8.19 -6.86 17.14
N ILE A 836 -8.91 -6.86 18.27
CA ILE A 836 -8.35 -7.28 19.57
C ILE A 836 -7.88 -8.74 19.52
N THR A 837 -8.68 -9.66 18.98
CA THR A 837 -8.20 -11.04 18.88
C THR A 837 -7.09 -11.20 17.84
N SER A 838 -7.04 -10.37 16.78
CA SER A 838 -5.87 -10.38 15.89
C SER A 838 -4.60 -9.99 16.63
N PHE A 839 -4.67 -9.09 17.61
CA PHE A 839 -3.52 -8.77 18.46
C PHE A 839 -3.13 -9.93 19.36
N ARG A 840 -4.12 -10.68 19.87
CA ARG A 840 -3.86 -11.92 20.61
C ARG A 840 -3.22 -13.01 19.75
N GLU A 841 -3.69 -13.20 18.51
CA GLU A 841 -3.11 -14.10 17.50
C GLU A 841 -1.69 -13.67 17.07
N GLU A 842 -1.35 -12.39 17.22
CA GLU A 842 -0.02 -11.84 16.97
C GLU A 842 0.91 -11.87 18.20
N ASP A 843 0.39 -12.28 19.36
CA ASP A 843 1.09 -12.29 20.64
C ASP A 843 1.46 -10.88 21.14
N LEU A 844 0.76 -9.84 20.67
CA LEU A 844 0.95 -8.46 21.13
C LEU A 844 0.27 -8.17 22.48
N ILE A 845 -0.74 -8.96 22.85
CA ILE A 845 -1.48 -8.84 24.11
C ILE A 845 -1.63 -10.23 24.74
N ASP A 846 -1.78 -10.29 26.06
CA ASP A 846 -2.08 -11.52 26.81
C ASP A 846 -3.60 -11.79 26.88
N ASN A 847 -4.00 -12.94 27.45
CA ASN A 847 -5.43 -13.28 27.58
C ASN A 847 -6.19 -12.28 28.48
N ARG A 848 -5.55 -11.75 29.52
CA ARG A 848 -6.17 -10.82 30.45
C ARG A 848 -6.42 -9.46 29.80
N GLU A 849 -5.46 -8.94 29.06
CA GLU A 849 -5.57 -7.71 28.27
C GLU A 849 -6.62 -7.85 27.17
N MET A 850 -6.71 -9.02 26.54
CA MET A 850 -7.78 -9.33 25.60
C MET A 850 -9.15 -9.17 26.27
N ASP A 851 -9.39 -9.82 27.42
CA ASP A 851 -10.66 -9.75 28.14
C ASP A 851 -11.02 -8.32 28.59
N LEU A 852 -10.03 -7.49 28.90
CA LEU A 852 -10.23 -6.06 29.23
C LEU A 852 -10.59 -5.20 28.02
N LEU A 853 -10.19 -5.59 26.81
CA LEU A 853 -10.39 -4.81 25.59
C LEU A 853 -11.63 -5.25 24.79
N LEU A 854 -12.12 -6.48 24.99
CA LEU A 854 -13.30 -7.01 24.30
C LEU A 854 -14.59 -6.26 24.67
N VAL A 855 -15.45 -6.06 23.67
CA VAL A 855 -16.79 -5.50 23.79
C VAL A 855 -17.81 -6.65 23.73
N PRO A 856 -18.62 -6.93 24.75
CA PRO A 856 -19.54 -8.07 24.74
C PRO A 856 -20.50 -8.06 23.54
N TYR A 857 -20.68 -9.21 22.89
CA TYR A 857 -21.54 -9.35 21.71
C TYR A 857 -22.98 -9.72 22.01
N CYS A 858 -23.21 -10.30 23.17
CA CYS A 858 -24.54 -10.65 23.60
C CYS A 858 -25.13 -9.43 24.29
N LYS A 859 -26.18 -8.84 23.69
CA LYS A 859 -27.26 -8.39 24.56
C LYS A 859 -27.64 -9.66 25.32
N ASP A 860 -27.18 -9.81 26.56
CA ASP A 860 -28.00 -10.52 27.52
C ASP A 860 -29.36 -9.82 27.38
N ARG A 861 -30.30 -10.44 26.66
CA ARG A 861 -31.62 -9.82 26.39
C ARG A 861 -32.30 -9.44 27.72
N GLU A 862 -31.83 -10.04 28.79
CA GLU A 862 -32.19 -9.84 30.19
C GLU A 862 -31.63 -8.54 30.82
N LEU A 863 -30.56 -7.94 30.30
CA LEU A 863 -29.93 -6.74 30.89
C LEU A 863 -30.32 -5.42 30.20
N ASP A 864 -30.76 -5.45 28.94
CA ASP A 864 -31.16 -4.29 28.10
C ASP A 864 -30.25 -3.04 28.16
N ILE A 865 -28.94 -3.23 28.40
CA ILE A 865 -27.94 -2.15 28.52
C ILE A 865 -26.77 -2.42 27.56
N PHE A 866 -26.27 -1.38 26.89
CA PHE A 866 -25.04 -1.48 26.10
C PHE A 866 -23.80 -1.55 27.02
N GLN A 867 -23.01 -2.62 26.89
CA GLN A 867 -21.85 -2.88 27.73
C GLN A 867 -20.56 -2.34 27.10
N TRP A 868 -19.88 -1.44 27.80
CA TRP A 868 -18.59 -0.88 27.38
C TRP A 868 -17.43 -1.79 27.81
N PRO A 869 -16.30 -1.81 27.08
CA PRO A 869 -15.19 -2.71 27.39
C PRO A 869 -14.55 -2.36 28.75
N PRO A 870 -14.13 -3.35 29.57
CA PRO A 870 -13.71 -3.11 30.96
C PRO A 870 -12.54 -2.14 31.11
N PHE A 871 -11.65 -2.00 30.12
CA PHE A 871 -10.53 -1.05 30.17
C PHE A 871 -10.97 0.44 30.23
N LEU A 872 -12.23 0.76 29.88
CA LEU A 872 -12.82 2.08 30.06
C LEU A 872 -13.46 2.26 31.44
N LEU A 873 -13.93 1.15 32.02
CA LEU A 873 -14.67 1.09 33.28
C LEU A 873 -13.76 0.79 34.49
N ALA A 874 -12.49 0.48 34.25
CA ALA A 874 -11.53 0.14 35.28
C ALA A 874 -11.43 1.21 36.39
N SER A 875 -11.30 0.75 37.63
CA SER A 875 -11.35 1.55 38.86
C SER A 875 -12.66 2.31 39.14
N LYS A 876 -13.62 2.39 38.20
CA LYS A 876 -14.83 3.22 38.38
C LYS A 876 -15.75 2.68 39.46
N ILE A 877 -15.93 1.35 39.54
CA ILE A 877 -16.77 0.72 40.58
C ILE A 877 -16.13 0.82 41.96
N PRO A 878 -14.87 0.42 42.20
CA PRO A 878 -14.22 0.62 43.50
C PRO A 878 -14.26 2.07 43.98
N ILE A 879 -13.97 3.03 43.07
CA ILE A 879 -14.04 4.46 43.38
C ILE A 879 -15.48 4.86 43.71
N ALA A 880 -16.49 4.36 43.00
CA ALA A 880 -17.89 4.65 43.29
C ALA A 880 -18.33 4.10 44.65
N LEU A 881 -17.84 2.91 45.04
CA LEU A 881 -18.10 2.32 46.36
C LEU A 881 -17.49 3.16 47.49
N ASP A 882 -16.23 3.57 47.34
CA ASP A 882 -15.56 4.45 48.31
C ASP A 882 -16.27 5.82 48.41
N MET A 883 -16.63 6.41 47.26
CA MET A 883 -17.39 7.65 47.22
C MET A 883 -18.77 7.53 47.87
N ALA A 884 -19.44 6.39 47.73
CA ALA A 884 -20.74 6.14 48.34
C ALA A 884 -20.62 6.01 49.87
N ALA A 885 -19.61 5.28 50.35
CA ALA A 885 -19.33 5.14 51.78
C ALA A 885 -19.00 6.49 52.46
N ASP A 886 -18.25 7.36 51.78
CA ASP A 886 -17.81 8.67 52.28
C ASP A 886 -18.81 9.81 52.04
N SER A 887 -19.93 9.56 51.35
CA SER A 887 -20.87 10.60 50.90
C SER A 887 -21.65 11.30 52.02
N GLY A 888 -21.82 10.65 53.18
CA GLY A 888 -22.47 11.22 54.36
C GLY A 888 -23.86 11.81 54.12
N GLY A 889 -24.65 11.25 53.18
CA GLY A 889 -26.00 11.71 52.86
C GLY A 889 -26.09 12.87 51.85
N LYS A 890 -24.98 13.31 51.24
CA LYS A 890 -24.97 14.41 50.24
C LYS A 890 -25.18 13.91 48.82
N ASP A 891 -26.42 13.57 48.50
CA ASP A 891 -26.79 12.98 47.21
C ASP A 891 -26.43 13.86 45.99
N ARG A 892 -26.63 15.19 46.08
CA ARG A 892 -26.32 16.12 44.97
C ARG A 892 -24.85 16.13 44.56
N ASP A 893 -23.91 16.04 45.51
CA ASP A 893 -22.48 16.08 45.23
C ASP A 893 -22.00 14.77 44.62
N LEU A 894 -22.51 13.63 45.09
CA LEU A 894 -22.21 12.34 44.49
C LEU A 894 -22.79 12.23 43.08
N THR A 895 -24.05 12.60 42.90
CA THR A 895 -24.71 12.59 41.59
C THR A 895 -24.00 13.49 40.58
N LYS A 896 -23.46 14.65 41.02
CA LYS A 896 -22.63 15.51 40.17
C LYS A 896 -21.30 14.86 39.78
N ARG A 897 -20.66 14.12 40.69
CA ARG A 897 -19.41 13.38 40.42
C ARG A 897 -19.65 12.19 39.48
N ILE A 898 -20.71 11.42 39.69
CA ILE A 898 -21.10 10.31 38.80
C ILE A 898 -21.46 10.84 37.41
N LYS A 899 -22.20 11.96 37.30
CA LYS A 899 -22.55 12.58 36.02
C LYS A 899 -21.38 13.30 35.32
N SER A 900 -20.22 13.46 35.97
CA SER A 900 -19.05 14.14 35.38
C SER A 900 -18.36 13.32 34.28
N ASP A 901 -18.48 12.00 34.34
CA ASP A 901 -17.93 11.07 33.37
C ASP A 901 -18.99 9.98 33.06
N PRO A 902 -19.50 9.91 31.81
CA PRO A 902 -20.55 8.95 31.42
C PRO A 902 -20.24 7.49 31.78
N TYR A 903 -18.97 7.10 31.78
CA TYR A 903 -18.55 5.73 32.07
C TYR A 903 -18.83 5.31 33.52
N PHE A 904 -18.91 6.24 34.48
CA PHE A 904 -19.34 5.89 35.85
C PHE A 904 -20.78 5.40 35.88
N SER A 905 -21.69 6.12 35.20
CA SER A 905 -23.10 5.74 35.15
C SER A 905 -23.27 4.38 34.44
N PHE A 906 -22.56 4.17 33.33
CA PHE A 906 -22.61 2.89 32.61
C PHE A 906 -22.09 1.73 33.46
N ALA A 907 -20.95 1.89 34.14
CA ALA A 907 -20.38 0.85 34.99
C ALA A 907 -21.34 0.46 36.13
N ILE A 908 -21.90 1.45 36.84
CA ILE A 908 -22.77 1.21 38.00
C ILE A 908 -24.05 0.49 37.57
N ARG A 909 -24.70 0.96 36.50
CA ARG A 909 -25.92 0.32 35.96
C ARG A 909 -25.66 -1.11 35.50
N GLU A 910 -24.55 -1.34 34.81
CA GLU A 910 -24.15 -2.68 34.37
C GLU A 910 -23.88 -3.61 35.55
N CYS A 911 -23.12 -3.15 36.55
CA CYS A 911 -22.76 -3.94 37.72
C CYS A 911 -23.99 -4.36 38.52
N TYR A 912 -24.93 -3.43 38.76
CA TYR A 912 -26.17 -3.71 39.48
C TYR A 912 -27.07 -4.69 38.72
N ALA A 913 -27.29 -4.47 37.42
CA ALA A 913 -28.12 -5.36 36.60
C ALA A 913 -27.50 -6.77 36.50
N SER A 914 -26.17 -6.87 36.37
CA SER A 914 -25.45 -8.15 36.34
C SER A 914 -25.52 -8.88 37.69
N PHE A 915 -25.39 -8.16 38.80
CA PHE A 915 -25.57 -8.69 40.15
C PHE A 915 -26.97 -9.28 40.33
N LYS A 916 -28.01 -8.50 40.02
CA LYS A 916 -29.42 -8.92 40.09
C LYS A 916 -29.67 -10.20 39.28
N ASN A 917 -29.12 -10.25 38.07
CA ASN A 917 -29.27 -11.40 37.18
C ASN A 917 -28.57 -12.67 37.70
N ILE A 918 -27.32 -12.58 38.16
CA ILE A 918 -26.57 -13.74 38.68
C ILE A 918 -27.26 -14.31 39.93
N ILE A 919 -27.69 -13.44 40.84
CA ILE A 919 -28.39 -13.85 42.07
C ILE A 919 -29.72 -14.55 41.74
N ASN A 920 -30.53 -14.00 40.84
CA ASN A 920 -31.79 -14.61 40.40
C ASN A 920 -31.61 -15.94 39.67
N THR A 921 -30.44 -16.15 39.03
CA THR A 921 -30.12 -17.40 38.33
C THR A 921 -29.68 -18.51 39.30
N LEU A 922 -28.96 -18.14 40.36
CA LEU A 922 -28.42 -19.09 41.35
C LEU A 922 -29.47 -19.59 42.33
N VAL A 923 -30.45 -18.75 42.69
CA VAL A 923 -31.48 -19.09 43.68
C VAL A 923 -32.70 -19.70 42.98
N PHE A 924 -33.09 -20.92 43.34
CA PHE A 924 -34.27 -21.59 42.77
C PHE A 924 -35.44 -21.76 43.76
N GLY A 925 -35.21 -21.65 45.07
CA GLY A 925 -36.26 -21.74 46.08
C GLY A 925 -37.28 -20.60 45.95
N GLN A 926 -38.58 -20.93 45.95
CA GLN A 926 -39.65 -19.95 45.75
C GLN A 926 -39.68 -18.92 46.89
N ARG A 927 -39.49 -19.39 48.13
CA ARG A 927 -39.46 -18.55 49.33
C ARG A 927 -38.32 -17.53 49.30
N GLU A 928 -37.13 -17.98 48.90
CA GLU A 928 -35.93 -17.15 48.78
C GLU A 928 -36.05 -16.15 47.61
N LYS A 929 -36.66 -16.57 46.49
CA LYS A 929 -36.94 -15.67 45.35
C LYS A 929 -37.86 -14.52 45.71
N ASP A 930 -38.93 -14.79 46.48
CA ASP A 930 -39.89 -13.75 46.87
C ASP A 930 -39.22 -12.70 47.79
N VAL A 931 -38.35 -13.14 48.71
CA VAL A 931 -37.58 -12.24 49.58
C VAL A 931 -36.61 -11.37 48.77
N LEU A 932 -35.85 -11.98 47.85
CA LEU A 932 -34.92 -11.24 46.98
C LEU A 932 -35.64 -10.27 46.05
N ALA A 933 -36.79 -10.66 45.49
CA ALA A 933 -37.59 -9.81 44.63
C ALA A 933 -38.08 -8.54 45.37
N GLN A 934 -38.48 -8.67 46.63
CA GLN A 934 -38.88 -7.53 47.46
C GLN A 934 -37.69 -6.61 47.77
N ILE A 935 -36.53 -7.17 48.13
CA ILE A 935 -35.30 -6.39 48.36
C ILE A 935 -34.93 -5.58 47.11
N PHE A 936 -34.92 -6.23 45.94
CA PHE A 936 -34.63 -5.53 44.69
C PHE A 936 -35.68 -4.47 44.36
N ALA A 937 -36.97 -4.73 44.60
CA ALA A 937 -38.04 -3.76 44.36
C ALA A 937 -37.90 -2.49 45.21
N VAL A 938 -37.54 -2.64 46.49
CA VAL A 938 -37.28 -1.50 47.39
C VAL A 938 -36.08 -0.69 46.90
N VAL A 939 -34.99 -1.35 46.52
CA VAL A 939 -33.80 -0.67 45.99
C VAL A 939 -34.12 0.03 44.67
N ASP A 940 -34.84 -0.62 43.75
CA ASP A 940 -35.25 -0.05 42.47
C ASP A 940 -36.13 1.21 42.67
N GLN A 941 -37.07 1.20 43.63
CA GLN A 941 -37.89 2.36 43.97
C GLN A 941 -37.05 3.54 44.47
N HIS A 942 -36.08 3.30 45.37
CA HIS A 942 -35.17 4.35 45.85
C HIS A 942 -34.22 4.88 44.76
N ILE A 943 -33.90 4.07 43.74
CA ILE A 943 -33.16 4.52 42.54
C ILE A 943 -34.03 5.44 41.69
N GLU A 944 -35.30 5.10 41.47
CA GLU A 944 -36.25 5.91 40.68
C GLU A 944 -36.57 7.25 41.35
N ASP A 945 -36.72 7.26 42.68
CA ASP A 945 -37.03 8.45 43.47
C ASP A 945 -35.80 9.35 43.74
N GLU A 946 -34.59 8.96 43.30
CA GLU A 946 -33.30 9.63 43.59
C GLU A 946 -33.05 9.80 45.12
N THR A 947 -33.53 8.90 45.99
CA THR A 947 -33.35 9.00 47.47
C THR A 947 -32.42 7.95 48.08
N LEU A 948 -31.81 7.08 47.26
CA LEU A 948 -31.01 5.94 47.69
C LEU A 948 -29.98 6.23 48.81
N ILE A 949 -29.23 7.32 48.72
CA ILE A 949 -28.15 7.65 49.69
C ILE A 949 -28.69 8.35 50.94
N LYS A 950 -29.90 8.90 50.83
CA LYS A 950 -30.57 9.59 51.93
C LYS A 950 -31.23 8.59 52.88
N ASP A 951 -31.82 7.53 52.33
CA ASP A 951 -32.67 6.60 53.06
C ASP A 951 -32.00 5.23 53.36
N LEU A 952 -30.91 4.87 52.65
CA LEU A 952 -30.15 3.64 52.90
C LEU A 952 -28.72 3.91 53.38
N ASN A 953 -28.22 3.08 54.31
CA ASN A 953 -26.87 3.22 54.86
C ASN A 953 -25.80 2.64 53.92
N MET A 954 -25.23 3.49 53.07
CA MET A 954 -24.22 3.09 52.06
C MET A 954 -22.82 2.79 52.61
N ARG A 955 -22.57 2.95 53.92
CA ARG A 955 -21.24 2.69 54.53
C ARG A 955 -20.81 1.23 54.43
N ASN A 956 -21.75 0.31 54.44
CA ASN A 956 -21.50 -1.14 54.43
C ASN A 956 -21.52 -1.74 53.02
N LEU A 957 -21.74 -0.92 51.97
CA LEU A 957 -21.73 -1.35 50.58
C LEU A 957 -20.38 -1.95 50.11
N PRO A 958 -19.20 -1.42 50.52
CA PRO A 958 -17.92 -2.04 50.20
C PRO A 958 -17.76 -3.45 50.81
N ALA A 959 -18.32 -3.70 51.99
CA ALA A 959 -18.30 -5.00 52.64
C ALA A 959 -19.13 -6.03 51.85
N LEU A 960 -20.33 -5.62 51.40
CA LEU A 960 -21.17 -6.42 50.50
C LEU A 960 -20.46 -6.75 49.19
N SER A 961 -19.81 -5.74 48.57
CA SER A 961 -19.05 -5.95 47.34
C SER A 961 -17.91 -6.95 47.52
N LYS A 962 -17.23 -6.95 48.67
CA LYS A 962 -16.13 -7.89 48.94
C LYS A 962 -16.63 -9.34 49.03
N LYS A 963 -17.74 -9.55 49.75
CA LYS A 963 -18.41 -10.87 49.85
C LYS A 963 -18.89 -11.36 48.49
N PHE A 964 -19.37 -10.46 47.64
CA PHE A 964 -19.77 -10.80 46.28
C PHE A 964 -18.57 -11.15 45.37
N VAL A 965 -17.41 -10.52 45.54
CA VAL A 965 -16.18 -10.92 44.82
C VAL A 965 -15.75 -12.34 45.22
N GLU A 966 -15.81 -12.67 46.52
CA GLU A 966 -15.53 -14.03 47.01
C GLU A 966 -16.49 -15.06 46.38
N LEU A 967 -17.77 -14.71 46.22
CA LEU A 967 -18.74 -15.54 45.51
C LEU A 967 -18.35 -15.74 44.04
N LEU A 968 -17.94 -14.67 43.33
CA LEU A 968 -17.53 -14.78 41.92
C LEU A 968 -16.30 -15.66 41.72
N GLU A 969 -15.34 -15.66 42.66
CA GLU A 969 -14.17 -16.54 42.61
C GLU A 969 -14.55 -18.03 42.75
N LEU A 970 -15.53 -18.34 43.59
CA LEU A 970 -16.07 -19.71 43.73
C LEU A 970 -16.85 -20.12 42.48
N LEU A 971 -17.65 -19.21 41.91
CA LEU A 971 -18.38 -19.46 40.67
C LEU A 971 -17.46 -19.66 39.45
N GLN A 972 -16.24 -19.09 39.45
CA GLN A 972 -15.24 -19.36 38.40
C GLN A 972 -14.60 -20.75 38.52
N LYS A 973 -14.46 -21.28 39.74
CA LYS A 973 -13.92 -22.64 39.98
C LYS A 973 -14.99 -23.71 39.76
N ASN A 974 -16.25 -23.38 40.09
CA ASN A 974 -17.46 -24.18 39.89
C ASN A 974 -17.35 -25.64 40.37
N LYS A 975 -16.68 -25.87 41.52
CA LYS A 975 -16.48 -27.20 42.10
C LYS A 975 -17.59 -27.53 43.08
N GLU A 976 -18.16 -28.74 43.03
CA GLU A 976 -19.25 -29.17 43.93
C GLU A 976 -18.88 -29.04 45.43
N GLU A 977 -17.60 -29.23 45.77
CA GLU A 977 -17.06 -29.13 47.12
C GLU A 977 -17.28 -27.76 47.77
N ASP A 978 -17.44 -26.70 46.95
CA ASP A 978 -17.56 -25.31 47.42
C ASP A 978 -19.01 -24.92 47.78
N LEU A 979 -20.01 -25.83 47.63
CA LEU A 979 -21.43 -25.53 47.86
C LEU A 979 -21.70 -24.95 49.26
N GLY A 980 -21.11 -25.55 50.30
CA GLY A 980 -21.28 -25.09 51.67
C GLY A 980 -20.77 -23.65 51.89
N GLN A 981 -19.66 -23.30 51.23
CA GLN A 981 -19.10 -21.95 51.30
C GLN A 981 -19.96 -20.93 50.54
N VAL A 982 -20.56 -21.33 49.40
CA VAL A 982 -21.50 -20.51 48.65
C VAL A 982 -22.74 -20.20 49.50
N VAL A 983 -23.34 -21.19 50.17
CA VAL A 983 -24.51 -20.99 51.06
C VAL A 983 -24.20 -19.98 52.17
N ILE A 984 -23.04 -20.12 52.83
CA ILE A 984 -22.61 -19.19 53.88
C ILE A 984 -22.47 -17.76 53.33
N LEU A 985 -21.85 -17.59 52.16
CA LEU A 985 -21.71 -16.26 51.55
C LEU A 985 -23.06 -15.61 51.22
N PHE A 986 -24.07 -16.38 50.79
CA PHE A 986 -25.42 -15.86 50.57
C PHE A 986 -26.08 -15.41 51.87
N GLN A 987 -25.94 -16.17 52.95
CA GLN A 987 -26.45 -15.79 54.28
C GLN A 987 -25.75 -14.54 54.81
N ASP A 988 -24.42 -14.47 54.72
CA ASP A 988 -23.63 -13.30 55.10
C ASP A 988 -24.05 -12.04 54.30
N MET A 989 -24.25 -12.17 52.99
CA MET A 989 -24.69 -11.05 52.15
C MET A 989 -26.11 -10.58 52.51
N LEU A 990 -27.02 -11.52 52.81
CA LEU A 990 -28.38 -11.18 53.23
C LEU A 990 -28.38 -10.47 54.59
N GLU A 991 -27.53 -10.91 55.52
CA GLU A 991 -27.36 -10.26 56.83
C GLU A 991 -26.87 -8.82 56.68
N VAL A 992 -25.82 -8.58 55.88
CA VAL A 992 -25.29 -7.24 55.62
C VAL A 992 -26.36 -6.33 55.00
N VAL A 993 -27.15 -6.82 54.05
CA VAL A 993 -28.20 -6.00 53.41
C VAL A 993 -29.31 -5.65 54.41
N THR A 994 -29.80 -6.63 55.16
CA THR A 994 -30.98 -6.46 56.03
C THR A 994 -30.69 -5.74 57.35
N ARG A 995 -29.54 -6.02 57.98
CA ARG A 995 -29.16 -5.42 59.27
C ARG A 995 -28.37 -4.13 59.12
N ASP A 996 -27.46 -4.07 58.14
CA ASP A 996 -26.46 -3.01 58.08
C ASP A 996 -26.71 -1.94 57.00
N ILE A 997 -27.57 -2.22 56.00
CA ILE A 997 -27.90 -1.28 54.90
C ILE A 997 -29.35 -0.78 55.00
N MET A 998 -30.32 -1.66 55.31
CA MET A 998 -31.78 -1.36 55.34
C MET A 998 -32.36 -1.13 56.75
N GLU A 999 -31.53 -0.64 57.68
CA GLU A 999 -31.74 -0.58 59.14
C GLU A 999 -33.05 0.15 59.60
N GLU A 1000 -33.65 1.01 58.77
CA GLU A 1000 -34.83 1.84 59.13
C GLU A 1000 -36.19 1.41 58.52
N GLN A 1001 -36.27 0.31 57.77
CA GLN A 1001 -37.52 -0.14 57.14
C GLN A 1001 -38.26 -1.22 57.96
N ASP A 1002 -39.09 -0.78 58.91
CA ASP A 1002 -39.95 -1.61 59.79
C ASP A 1002 -40.84 -2.65 59.04
N GLN A 1003 -41.09 -2.47 57.74
CA GLN A 1003 -41.91 -3.38 56.92
C GLN A 1003 -41.19 -4.66 56.49
N LEU A 1004 -39.85 -4.66 56.40
CA LEU A 1004 -39.07 -5.85 56.01
C LEU A 1004 -38.83 -6.78 57.22
N GLY A 1005 -38.68 -6.20 58.41
CA GLY A 1005 -38.52 -6.92 59.67
C GLY A 1005 -39.72 -7.81 60.00
N THR A 1006 -40.94 -7.36 59.71
CA THR A 1006 -42.17 -8.13 59.98
C THR A 1006 -42.31 -9.38 59.09
N LEU A 1007 -41.72 -9.38 57.88
CA LEU A 1007 -41.69 -10.53 56.97
C LEU A 1007 -40.54 -11.50 57.25
N LEU A 1008 -39.38 -11.00 57.67
CA LEU A 1008 -38.26 -11.84 58.12
C LEU A 1008 -38.59 -12.58 59.43
N GLU A 1009 -39.38 -11.98 60.32
CA GLU A 1009 -39.96 -12.64 61.50
C GLU A 1009 -41.05 -13.67 61.14
N SER A 1010 -41.87 -13.38 60.12
CA SER A 1010 -42.78 -14.38 59.52
C SER A 1010 -42.03 -15.53 58.84
N ALA A 1011 -40.81 -15.29 58.35
CA ALA A 1011 -39.95 -16.30 57.75
C ALA A 1011 -39.18 -17.15 58.80
N HIS A 1012 -38.99 -16.65 60.02
CA HIS A 1012 -38.33 -17.39 61.12
C HIS A 1012 -39.28 -18.22 62.00
N GLY A 1013 -40.54 -18.42 61.58
CA GLY A 1013 -41.42 -19.42 62.17
C GLY A 1013 -42.03 -19.00 63.50
N ALA A 1014 -42.88 -17.98 63.49
CA ALA A 1014 -43.77 -17.67 64.61
C ALA A 1014 -45.19 -18.19 64.33
N ASN A 1015 -45.42 -19.50 64.51
CA ASN A 1015 -46.78 -20.03 64.73
C ASN A 1015 -46.84 -21.25 65.67
N SER A 1016 -45.95 -21.30 66.67
CA SER A 1016 -46.02 -22.29 67.75
C SER A 1016 -45.78 -21.65 69.13
N ARG A 1017 -46.64 -20.71 69.53
CA ARG A 1017 -46.88 -20.43 70.95
C ARG A 1017 -48.10 -21.22 71.43
N LYS A 1018 -47.97 -22.54 71.52
CA LYS A 1018 -48.62 -23.40 72.53
C LYS A 1018 -48.20 -24.87 72.34
N HIS A 1019 -47.83 -25.45 73.48
CA HIS A 1019 -47.50 -26.84 73.79
C HIS A 1019 -46.03 -27.29 73.68
N GLU A 1020 -45.52 -27.63 74.87
CA GLU A 1020 -44.31 -28.37 75.16
C GLU A 1020 -44.34 -29.74 74.47
N GLY A 1021 -43.27 -30.03 73.75
CA GLY A 1021 -42.96 -31.33 73.17
C GLY A 1021 -41.64 -31.21 72.43
N ILE A 1022 -40.62 -31.92 72.91
CA ILE A 1022 -39.26 -31.92 72.36
C ILE A 1022 -39.30 -32.37 70.90
N THR A 1023 -39.17 -31.43 69.97
CA THR A 1023 -38.75 -31.68 68.59
C THR A 1023 -37.23 -31.42 68.50
N PRO A 1024 -36.44 -32.28 67.84
CA PRO A 1024 -34.99 -32.08 67.72
C PRO A 1024 -34.66 -30.76 67.00
N LEU A 1025 -33.55 -30.12 67.39
CA LEU A 1025 -33.03 -28.89 66.79
C LEU A 1025 -32.64 -29.04 65.29
N ASP A 1026 -32.74 -30.25 64.72
CA ASP A 1026 -32.25 -30.60 63.38
C ASP A 1026 -33.24 -30.29 62.22
N GLN A 1027 -34.35 -29.59 62.48
CA GLN A 1027 -35.37 -29.27 61.46
C GLN A 1027 -35.77 -27.77 61.38
N GLN A 1028 -34.85 -26.84 61.69
CA GLN A 1028 -34.94 -25.48 61.13
C GLN A 1028 -34.20 -25.48 59.79
N ASP A 1029 -34.93 -25.64 58.67
CA ASP A 1029 -34.34 -25.49 57.34
C ASP A 1029 -33.76 -24.06 57.23
N GLN A 1030 -32.43 -23.95 57.27
CA GLN A 1030 -31.71 -22.68 57.10
C GLN A 1030 -31.99 -22.12 55.70
N LEU A 1031 -32.27 -20.82 55.61
CA LEU A 1031 -32.42 -20.09 54.33
C LEU A 1031 -31.21 -20.38 53.42
N PHE A 1032 -31.49 -20.64 52.14
CA PHE A 1032 -30.51 -20.98 51.10
C PHE A 1032 -29.84 -22.37 51.16
N ALA A 1033 -29.95 -23.13 52.26
CA ALA A 1033 -29.26 -24.42 52.41
C ALA A 1033 -29.69 -25.51 51.41
N LYS A 1034 -30.92 -25.42 50.88
CA LYS A 1034 -31.46 -26.32 49.83
C LYS A 1034 -32.02 -25.56 48.62
N ALA A 1035 -31.68 -24.28 48.46
CA ALA A 1035 -32.32 -23.39 47.48
C ALA A 1035 -31.34 -22.74 46.48
N ILE A 1036 -30.06 -23.15 46.50
CA ILE A 1036 -29.02 -22.68 45.57
C ILE A 1036 -28.71 -23.78 44.54
N LYS A 1037 -28.74 -23.42 43.26
CA LYS A 1037 -28.31 -24.29 42.16
C LYS A 1037 -26.79 -24.14 41.99
N PHE A 1038 -26.03 -25.09 42.52
CA PHE A 1038 -24.57 -25.15 42.37
C PHE A 1038 -24.10 -26.60 42.38
N PRO A 1039 -23.23 -27.04 41.44
CA PRO A 1039 -22.60 -26.26 40.37
C PRO A 1039 -23.60 -25.82 39.29
N VAL A 1040 -23.30 -24.72 38.60
CA VAL A 1040 -24.14 -24.22 37.50
C VAL A 1040 -23.71 -24.87 36.20
N ASP A 1041 -24.67 -25.20 35.33
CA ASP A 1041 -24.38 -25.71 33.98
C ASP A 1041 -23.46 -24.74 33.23
N GLU A 1042 -22.24 -25.19 32.90
CA GLU A 1042 -21.23 -24.34 32.27
C GLU A 1042 -21.60 -23.99 30.83
N SER A 1043 -22.14 -22.79 30.64
CA SER A 1043 -22.22 -22.15 29.34
C SER A 1043 -21.06 -21.17 29.16
N ILE A 1044 -20.50 -21.08 27.96
CA ILE A 1044 -19.46 -20.10 27.61
C ILE A 1044 -19.93 -18.68 27.98
N ALA A 1045 -21.20 -18.36 27.72
CA ALA A 1045 -21.79 -17.06 28.07
C ALA A 1045 -21.81 -16.81 29.59
N TRP A 1046 -22.08 -17.85 30.38
CA TRP A 1046 -22.08 -17.77 31.84
C TRP A 1046 -20.67 -17.54 32.39
N THR A 1047 -19.68 -18.29 31.90
CA THR A 1047 -18.28 -18.13 32.29
C THR A 1047 -17.73 -16.75 31.91
N GLU A 1048 -18.05 -16.24 30.71
CA GLU A 1048 -17.65 -14.89 30.27
C GLU A 1048 -18.30 -13.79 31.13
N LYS A 1049 -19.59 -13.94 31.48
CA LYS A 1049 -20.32 -13.01 32.33
C LYS A 1049 -19.70 -12.92 33.73
N ILE A 1050 -19.37 -14.05 34.35
CA ILE A 1050 -18.71 -14.08 35.67
C ILE A 1050 -17.31 -13.45 35.59
N LYS A 1051 -16.49 -13.84 34.60
CA LYS A 1051 -15.14 -13.29 34.41
C LYS A 1051 -15.19 -11.76 34.22
N ARG A 1052 -16.13 -11.27 33.41
CA ARG A 1052 -16.32 -9.84 33.16
C ARG A 1052 -16.69 -9.09 34.43
N LEU A 1053 -17.68 -9.57 35.20
CA LEU A 1053 -18.11 -8.89 36.42
C LEU A 1053 -17.00 -8.88 37.47
N HIS A 1054 -16.27 -10.00 37.59
CA HIS A 1054 -15.08 -10.07 38.44
C HIS A 1054 -14.03 -9.03 38.02
N LEU A 1055 -13.78 -8.84 36.71
CA LEU A 1055 -12.87 -7.81 36.23
C LEU A 1055 -13.37 -6.39 36.57
N LEU A 1056 -14.67 -6.09 36.42
CA LEU A 1056 -15.22 -4.77 36.74
C LEU A 1056 -15.05 -4.41 38.23
N LEU A 1057 -15.18 -5.40 39.12
CA LEU A 1057 -15.08 -5.20 40.58
C LEU A 1057 -13.63 -5.18 41.08
N THR A 1058 -12.73 -5.95 40.47
CA THR A 1058 -11.37 -6.17 41.00
C THR A 1058 -10.28 -5.34 40.31
N VAL A 1059 -10.50 -4.89 39.07
CA VAL A 1059 -9.45 -4.23 38.27
C VAL A 1059 -9.30 -2.77 38.69
N LYS A 1060 -8.10 -2.46 39.21
CA LYS A 1060 -7.66 -1.12 39.66
C LYS A 1060 -6.88 -0.38 38.56
N GLU A 1061 -6.09 0.63 38.96
CA GLU A 1061 -5.39 1.59 38.07
C GLU A 1061 -4.46 0.97 37.01
N SER A 1062 -4.00 -0.27 37.19
CA SER A 1062 -3.12 -0.97 36.24
C SER A 1062 -3.74 -1.18 34.84
N ALA A 1063 -5.07 -1.12 34.71
CA ALA A 1063 -5.73 -1.14 33.42
C ALA A 1063 -5.61 0.17 32.62
N MET A 1064 -5.11 1.26 33.25
CA MET A 1064 -4.87 2.53 32.56
C MET A 1064 -3.78 2.43 31.49
N ASP A 1065 -2.95 1.40 31.53
CA ASP A 1065 -1.88 1.15 30.58
C ASP A 1065 -2.18 0.03 29.57
N VAL A 1066 -3.40 -0.50 29.52
CA VAL A 1066 -3.76 -1.60 28.62
C VAL A 1066 -4.17 -1.10 27.22
N PRO A 1067 -3.62 -1.67 26.12
CA PRO A 1067 -2.60 -2.72 26.06
C PRO A 1067 -1.21 -2.20 26.43
N THR A 1068 -0.39 -3.00 27.10
CA THR A 1068 0.96 -2.61 27.54
C THR A 1068 1.97 -2.55 26.40
N ASN A 1069 1.87 -3.45 25.43
CA ASN A 1069 2.76 -3.51 24.27
C ASN A 1069 2.69 -2.22 23.40
N LEU A 1070 3.87 -1.68 23.06
CA LEU A 1070 3.99 -0.41 22.35
C LEU A 1070 3.43 -0.47 20.91
N ASP A 1071 3.59 -1.60 20.24
CA ASP A 1071 3.10 -1.78 18.87
C ASP A 1071 1.57 -1.91 18.85
N ALA A 1072 0.97 -2.61 19.82
CA ALA A 1072 -0.49 -2.64 20.00
C ALA A 1072 -1.06 -1.23 20.24
N ARG A 1073 -0.45 -0.45 21.17
CA ARG A 1073 -0.83 0.94 21.45
C ARG A 1073 -0.76 1.82 20.21
N ARG A 1074 0.33 1.71 19.45
CA ARG A 1074 0.54 2.46 18.21
C ARG A 1074 -0.50 2.12 17.17
N ARG A 1075 -0.78 0.83 16.93
CA ARG A 1075 -1.75 0.38 15.92
C ARG A 1075 -3.18 0.83 16.24
N ILE A 1076 -3.64 0.67 17.49
CA ILE A 1076 -4.98 1.13 17.92
C ILE A 1076 -5.08 2.66 17.82
N SER A 1077 -4.08 3.39 18.32
CA SER A 1077 -4.10 4.86 18.27
C SER A 1077 -4.10 5.37 16.83
N PHE A 1078 -3.33 4.74 15.95
CA PHE A 1078 -3.29 5.07 14.53
C PHE A 1078 -4.63 4.78 13.84
N PHE A 1079 -5.23 3.62 14.10
CA PHE A 1079 -6.55 3.26 13.59
C PHE A 1079 -7.62 4.27 14.03
N ALA A 1080 -7.70 4.54 15.34
CA ALA A 1080 -8.65 5.50 15.90
C ALA A 1080 -8.45 6.90 15.33
N ASN A 1081 -7.21 7.39 15.27
CA ASN A 1081 -6.91 8.70 14.67
C ASN A 1081 -7.35 8.77 13.20
N SER A 1082 -7.17 7.69 12.44
CA SER A 1082 -7.53 7.64 11.02
C SER A 1082 -9.02 7.82 10.76
N LEU A 1083 -9.89 7.37 11.68
CA LEU A 1083 -11.35 7.55 11.57
C LEU A 1083 -11.80 9.02 11.68
N PHE A 1084 -11.04 9.85 12.40
CA PHE A 1084 -11.32 11.29 12.53
C PHE A 1084 -10.66 12.14 11.46
N MET A 1085 -9.79 11.55 10.63
CA MET A 1085 -9.20 12.23 9.48
C MET A 1085 -10.19 12.34 8.33
N ASP A 1086 -9.91 13.26 7.41
CA ASP A 1086 -10.70 13.38 6.19
C ASP A 1086 -10.39 12.20 5.24
N MET A 1087 -11.33 11.26 5.13
CA MET A 1087 -11.24 10.09 4.26
C MET A 1087 -12.48 9.95 3.37
N PRO A 1088 -12.34 9.43 2.13
CA PRO A 1088 -13.48 9.20 1.26
C PRO A 1088 -14.40 8.11 1.84
N ASN A 1089 -15.70 8.24 1.59
CA ASN A 1089 -16.68 7.24 2.03
C ASN A 1089 -16.39 5.88 1.39
N ALA A 1090 -16.46 4.81 2.20
CA ALA A 1090 -16.30 3.45 1.72
C ALA A 1090 -17.44 3.04 0.76
N PRO A 1091 -17.13 2.48 -0.43
CA PRO A 1091 -18.12 1.78 -1.24
C PRO A 1091 -18.44 0.41 -0.61
N LYS A 1092 -19.61 -0.15 -0.96
CA LYS A 1092 -19.92 -1.56 -0.66
C LYS A 1092 -18.83 -2.48 -1.22
N VAL A 1093 -18.55 -3.61 -0.56
CA VAL A 1093 -17.51 -4.57 -1.01
C VAL A 1093 -17.72 -4.98 -2.47
N ARG A 1094 -18.96 -5.19 -2.89
CA ARG A 1094 -19.34 -5.50 -4.28
C ARG A 1094 -18.91 -4.43 -5.29
N ASN A 1095 -18.77 -3.17 -4.87
CA ASN A 1095 -18.41 -2.03 -5.71
C ASN A 1095 -16.95 -1.59 -5.52
N MET A 1096 -16.13 -2.35 -4.80
CA MET A 1096 -14.73 -2.03 -4.59
C MET A 1096 -13.91 -2.25 -5.87
N LEU A 1097 -12.82 -1.49 -5.98
CA LEU A 1097 -11.82 -1.73 -7.03
C LEU A 1097 -11.05 -3.01 -6.68
N ALA A 1098 -11.02 -3.96 -7.62
CA ALA A 1098 -10.07 -5.07 -7.52
C ALA A 1098 -8.64 -4.52 -7.54
N PHE A 1099 -7.80 -5.10 -6.69
CA PHE A 1099 -6.38 -4.81 -6.66
C PHE A 1099 -5.59 -6.11 -6.53
N SER A 1100 -4.40 -6.12 -7.09
CA SER A 1100 -3.46 -7.23 -6.97
C SER A 1100 -2.19 -6.71 -6.32
N ILE A 1101 -1.62 -7.51 -5.42
CA ILE A 1101 -0.38 -7.17 -4.74
C ILE A 1101 0.74 -7.96 -5.41
N LEU A 1102 1.77 -7.23 -5.86
CA LEU A 1102 2.98 -7.81 -6.43
C LEU A 1102 4.12 -7.54 -5.45
N THR A 1103 4.69 -8.61 -4.88
CA THR A 1103 5.88 -8.51 -4.04
C THR A 1103 7.07 -9.04 -4.81
N PRO A 1104 7.97 -8.18 -5.32
CA PRO A 1104 9.21 -8.64 -5.92
C PRO A 1104 10.10 -9.19 -4.82
N TYR A 1105 10.56 -10.43 -4.94
CA TYR A 1105 11.41 -11.00 -3.91
C TYR A 1105 12.59 -11.81 -4.44
N TYR A 1106 13.75 -11.60 -3.84
CA TYR A 1106 15.04 -12.17 -4.22
C TYR A 1106 15.44 -13.27 -3.22
N LYS A 1107 15.01 -14.51 -3.48
CA LYS A 1107 15.59 -15.77 -2.92
C LYS A 1107 15.57 -16.03 -1.39
N GLU A 1108 14.88 -15.28 -0.51
CA GLU A 1108 14.64 -15.79 0.87
C GLU A 1108 13.44 -16.76 0.90
N ASP A 1109 13.55 -17.75 1.77
CA ASP A 1109 12.53 -18.76 2.02
C ASP A 1109 11.31 -18.15 2.75
N VAL A 1110 10.14 -18.74 2.55
CA VAL A 1110 8.89 -18.21 3.12
C VAL A 1110 8.81 -18.42 4.64
N LEU A 1111 9.50 -19.42 5.18
CA LEU A 1111 9.53 -19.74 6.61
C LEU A 1111 10.95 -20.16 7.01
N PHE A 1112 11.42 -19.73 8.18
CA PHE A 1112 12.65 -20.27 8.74
C PHE A 1112 12.52 -21.78 8.96
N SER A 1113 13.58 -22.53 8.67
CA SER A 1113 13.74 -23.90 9.15
C SER A 1113 14.16 -23.88 10.63
N LEU A 1114 13.92 -24.97 11.35
CA LEU A 1114 14.36 -25.08 12.75
C LEU A 1114 15.88 -24.94 12.86
N GLN A 1115 16.60 -25.57 11.94
CA GLN A 1115 18.07 -25.49 11.88
C GLN A 1115 18.56 -24.04 11.76
N ASN A 1116 17.94 -23.22 10.90
CA ASN A 1116 18.33 -21.82 10.74
C ASN A 1116 18.04 -20.98 11.99
N LEU A 1117 17.04 -21.36 12.81
CA LEU A 1117 16.71 -20.65 14.04
C LEU A 1117 17.72 -20.91 15.17
N GLU A 1118 18.31 -22.11 15.17
CA GLU A 1118 19.24 -22.59 16.19
C GLU A 1118 20.70 -22.39 15.81
N GLU A 1119 21.01 -22.30 14.50
CA GLU A 1119 22.36 -22.07 14.02
C GLU A 1119 22.91 -20.75 14.60
N PRO A 1120 24.03 -20.79 15.35
CA PRO A 1120 24.62 -19.60 15.92
C PRO A 1120 25.31 -18.78 14.82
N ASN A 1121 25.09 -17.47 14.85
CA ASN A 1121 25.82 -16.52 14.01
C ASN A 1121 27.31 -16.44 14.43
N GLU A 1122 28.12 -15.61 13.73
CA GLU A 1122 29.55 -15.42 14.01
C GLU A 1122 29.85 -15.04 15.48
N ASP A 1123 28.88 -14.43 16.18
CA ASP A 1123 28.97 -14.04 17.59
C ASP A 1123 28.45 -15.12 18.58
N GLY A 1124 28.11 -16.33 18.11
CA GLY A 1124 27.61 -17.42 18.94
C GLY A 1124 26.13 -17.32 19.33
N VAL A 1125 25.38 -16.38 18.74
CA VAL A 1125 23.97 -16.10 19.07
C VAL A 1125 23.05 -16.67 18.00
N SER A 1126 22.07 -17.48 18.41
CA SER A 1126 21.03 -18.01 17.52
C SER A 1126 19.95 -16.97 17.23
N ILE A 1127 19.28 -17.09 16.08
CA ILE A 1127 18.19 -16.17 15.69
C ILE A 1127 17.04 -16.24 16.70
N LEU A 1128 16.70 -17.44 17.18
CA LEU A 1128 15.64 -17.62 18.17
C LEU A 1128 15.95 -16.89 19.48
N PHE A 1129 17.18 -17.04 20.00
CA PHE A 1129 17.60 -16.35 21.21
C PHE A 1129 17.54 -14.82 21.04
N TYR A 1130 18.00 -14.32 19.89
CA TYR A 1130 17.95 -12.89 19.58
C TYR A 1130 16.51 -12.34 19.58
N LEU A 1131 15.58 -13.05 18.95
CA LEU A 1131 14.17 -12.64 18.89
C LEU A 1131 13.49 -12.68 20.27
N GLN A 1132 13.78 -13.69 21.09
CA GLN A 1132 13.28 -13.76 22.48
C GLN A 1132 13.75 -12.57 23.32
N LYS A 1133 14.98 -12.06 23.09
CA LYS A 1133 15.52 -10.91 23.83
C LYS A 1133 14.99 -9.57 23.36
N ILE A 1134 14.65 -9.43 22.07
CA ILE A 1134 14.04 -8.21 21.54
C ILE A 1134 12.54 -8.12 21.88
N TYR A 1135 11.85 -9.25 21.88
CA TYR A 1135 10.39 -9.32 22.09
C TYR A 1135 10.03 -10.19 23.31
N PRO A 1136 10.48 -9.84 24.54
CA PRO A 1136 10.29 -10.67 25.73
C PRO A 1136 8.83 -10.75 26.18
N ASP A 1137 8.08 -9.67 26.02
CA ASP A 1137 6.64 -9.59 26.27
C ASP A 1137 5.85 -10.46 25.28
N GLU A 1138 6.15 -10.36 23.99
CA GLU A 1138 5.46 -11.15 22.97
C GLU A 1138 5.81 -12.64 23.04
N TRP A 1139 7.02 -12.98 23.49
CA TRP A 1139 7.40 -14.37 23.75
C TRP A 1139 6.59 -14.97 24.90
N LYS A 1140 6.39 -14.20 25.99
CA LYS A 1140 5.55 -14.64 27.11
C LYS A 1140 4.10 -14.85 26.66
N ASN A 1141 3.56 -13.93 25.86
CA ASN A 1141 2.19 -14.02 25.32
C ASN A 1141 2.03 -15.22 24.36
N PHE A 1142 3.09 -15.54 23.61
CA PHE A 1142 3.15 -16.73 22.75
C PHE A 1142 3.08 -18.02 23.56
N LEU A 1143 3.93 -18.16 24.58
CA LEU A 1143 3.94 -19.32 25.48
C LEU A 1143 2.57 -19.52 26.16
N GLU A 1144 1.96 -18.42 26.63
CA GLU A 1144 0.60 -18.46 27.17
C GLU A 1144 -0.43 -18.94 26.14
N ARG A 1145 -0.30 -18.55 24.86
CA ARG A 1145 -1.26 -18.92 23.81
C ARG A 1145 -1.24 -20.41 23.49
N VAL A 1146 -0.04 -20.98 23.46
CA VAL A 1146 0.18 -22.39 23.10
C VAL A 1146 0.07 -23.33 24.30
N GLY A 1147 -0.02 -22.78 25.52
CA GLY A 1147 -0.16 -23.55 26.75
C GLY A 1147 1.14 -24.17 27.26
N CYS A 1148 2.30 -23.75 26.74
CA CYS A 1148 3.60 -24.26 27.13
C CYS A 1148 4.25 -23.35 28.18
N LYS A 1149 4.86 -23.94 29.22
CA LYS A 1149 5.59 -23.18 30.24
C LYS A 1149 7.03 -22.84 29.83
N ASN A 1150 7.67 -23.75 29.08
CA ASN A 1150 9.08 -23.68 28.69
C ASN A 1150 9.25 -23.96 27.19
N GLU A 1151 10.41 -23.60 26.64
CA GLU A 1151 10.79 -23.84 25.23
C GLU A 1151 10.83 -25.34 24.88
N GLU A 1152 11.21 -26.20 25.82
CA GLU A 1152 11.31 -27.66 25.60
C GLU A 1152 9.96 -28.27 25.21
N GLY A 1153 8.86 -27.81 25.80
CA GLY A 1153 7.51 -28.27 25.46
C GLY A 1153 7.02 -27.85 24.07
N LEU A 1154 7.72 -26.92 23.39
CA LEU A 1154 7.41 -26.55 22.00
C LEU A 1154 7.99 -27.53 20.98
N ARG A 1155 8.93 -28.38 21.40
CA ARG A 1155 9.62 -29.36 20.54
C ARG A 1155 8.98 -30.75 20.59
N GLU A 1156 8.01 -30.97 21.47
CA GLU A 1156 7.38 -32.27 21.67
C GLU A 1156 6.31 -32.61 20.61
N ASP A 1157 5.80 -31.59 19.90
CA ASP A 1157 4.72 -31.71 18.92
C ASP A 1157 5.07 -30.96 17.62
N GLU A 1158 4.90 -31.61 16.47
CA GLU A 1158 5.12 -31.02 15.14
C GLU A 1158 4.26 -29.76 14.92
N GLU A 1159 3.04 -29.70 15.48
CA GLU A 1159 2.18 -28.53 15.35
C GLU A 1159 2.71 -27.33 16.17
N LEU A 1160 3.33 -27.60 17.33
CA LEU A 1160 3.96 -26.59 18.16
C LEU A 1160 5.27 -26.09 17.54
N GLU A 1161 6.02 -26.97 16.90
CA GLU A 1161 7.21 -26.62 16.14
C GLU A 1161 6.88 -25.67 14.98
N GLU A 1162 5.82 -25.95 14.21
CA GLU A 1162 5.37 -25.07 13.14
C GLU A 1162 4.96 -23.70 13.68
N LYS A 1163 4.23 -23.65 14.81
CA LYS A 1163 3.85 -22.40 15.48
C LYS A 1163 5.07 -21.58 15.93
N LEU A 1164 6.12 -22.24 16.41
CA LEU A 1164 7.39 -21.59 16.77
C LEU A 1164 8.08 -20.99 15.53
N ARG A 1165 8.18 -21.77 14.45
CA ARG A 1165 8.77 -21.32 13.17
C ARG A 1165 8.01 -20.13 12.59
N LEU A 1166 6.68 -20.15 12.65
CA LEU A 1166 5.82 -19.02 12.26
C LEU A 1166 6.05 -17.80 13.15
N TRP A 1167 6.09 -17.98 14.48
CA TRP A 1167 6.33 -16.88 15.44
C TRP A 1167 7.65 -16.17 15.15
N ALA A 1168 8.72 -16.93 14.89
CA ALA A 1168 10.03 -16.38 14.57
C ALA A 1168 10.05 -15.70 13.19
N SER A 1169 9.47 -16.34 12.18
CA SER A 1169 9.42 -15.82 10.80
C SER A 1169 8.61 -14.52 10.71
N TYR A 1170 7.53 -14.39 11.49
CA TYR A 1170 6.73 -13.16 11.57
C TYR A 1170 7.48 -11.96 12.16
N ARG A 1171 8.61 -12.17 12.83
CA ARG A 1171 9.45 -11.10 13.39
C ARG A 1171 10.75 -10.91 12.60
N GLY A 1172 11.36 -12.01 12.16
CA GLY A 1172 12.66 -12.02 11.49
C GLY A 1172 12.64 -12.01 9.95
N GLN A 1173 11.58 -12.47 9.27
CA GLN A 1173 11.56 -12.58 7.79
C GLN A 1173 10.65 -11.55 7.13
N THR A 1174 11.13 -10.93 6.05
CA THR A 1174 10.37 -9.88 5.36
C THR A 1174 9.29 -10.45 4.45
N LEU A 1175 9.60 -11.54 3.73
CA LEU A 1175 8.65 -12.19 2.84
C LEU A 1175 7.42 -12.72 3.58
N THR A 1176 7.62 -13.48 4.66
CA THR A 1176 6.54 -14.04 5.49
C THR A 1176 5.63 -12.96 6.04
N ARG A 1177 6.22 -11.88 6.58
CA ARG A 1177 5.46 -10.72 7.08
C ARG A 1177 4.64 -10.05 6.00
N THR A 1178 5.19 -9.96 4.79
CA THR A 1178 4.49 -9.39 3.65
C THR A 1178 3.31 -10.28 3.25
N VAL A 1179 3.52 -11.59 3.11
CA VAL A 1179 2.46 -12.57 2.80
C VAL A 1179 1.36 -12.54 3.87
N ARG A 1180 1.73 -12.57 5.15
CA ARG A 1180 0.78 -12.45 6.28
C ARG A 1180 -0.04 -11.17 6.18
N GLY A 1181 0.62 -10.03 5.94
CA GLY A 1181 -0.05 -8.74 5.75
C GLY A 1181 -1.04 -8.75 4.58
N MET A 1182 -0.74 -9.44 3.47
CA MET A 1182 -1.69 -9.61 2.38
C MET A 1182 -2.92 -10.44 2.78
N MET A 1183 -2.71 -11.50 3.56
CA MET A 1183 -3.80 -12.36 4.03
C MET A 1183 -4.79 -11.62 4.94
N TYR A 1184 -4.36 -10.54 5.60
CA TYR A 1184 -5.27 -9.68 6.36
C TYR A 1184 -6.32 -8.97 5.51
N TYR A 1185 -6.03 -8.66 4.24
CA TYR A 1185 -7.04 -8.08 3.35
C TYR A 1185 -8.22 -9.03 3.15
N ARG A 1186 -7.95 -10.33 3.03
CA ARG A 1186 -9.02 -11.33 2.90
C ARG A 1186 -9.90 -11.34 4.15
N LYS A 1187 -9.31 -11.48 5.35
CA LYS A 1187 -10.05 -11.46 6.62
C LYS A 1187 -10.87 -10.16 6.77
N ALA A 1188 -10.29 -9.02 6.40
CA ALA A 1188 -10.96 -7.72 6.47
C ALA A 1188 -12.12 -7.59 5.47
N LEU A 1189 -11.94 -8.08 4.24
CA LEU A 1189 -13.00 -8.07 3.22
C LEU A 1189 -14.14 -9.03 3.57
N GLU A 1190 -13.85 -10.19 4.15
CA GLU A 1190 -14.88 -11.13 4.64
C GLU A 1190 -15.71 -10.48 5.76
N LEU A 1191 -15.06 -9.84 6.73
CA LEU A 1191 -15.74 -9.08 7.78
C LEU A 1191 -16.55 -7.90 7.22
N GLN A 1192 -16.00 -7.13 6.28
CA GLN A 1192 -16.70 -5.99 5.71
C GLN A 1192 -17.89 -6.43 4.84
N ALA A 1193 -17.76 -7.55 4.12
CA ALA A 1193 -18.86 -8.13 3.35
C ALA A 1193 -19.97 -8.62 4.28
N PHE A 1194 -19.62 -9.24 5.42
CA PHE A 1194 -20.57 -9.57 6.46
C PHE A 1194 -21.29 -8.32 6.98
N LEU A 1195 -20.56 -7.25 7.35
CA LEU A 1195 -21.17 -6.01 7.84
C LEU A 1195 -22.08 -5.31 6.80
N ASP A 1196 -21.77 -5.47 5.50
CA ASP A 1196 -22.57 -4.94 4.39
C ASP A 1196 -23.88 -5.73 4.16
N MET A 1197 -23.91 -7.03 4.47
CA MET A 1197 -25.01 -7.96 4.14
C MET A 1197 -25.81 -8.47 5.34
N ALA A 1198 -25.24 -8.44 6.55
CA ALA A 1198 -25.84 -9.05 7.73
C ALA A 1198 -27.18 -8.40 8.12
N GLU A 1199 -28.16 -9.25 8.40
CA GLU A 1199 -29.42 -8.83 9.01
C GLU A 1199 -29.23 -8.52 10.50
N ASP A 1200 -30.24 -7.94 11.14
CA ASP A 1200 -30.12 -7.50 12.54
C ASP A 1200 -29.85 -8.68 13.49
N ASP A 1201 -30.40 -9.86 13.22
CA ASP A 1201 -30.19 -11.06 14.04
C ASP A 1201 -28.78 -11.66 13.84
N ASP A 1202 -28.27 -11.67 12.60
CA ASP A 1202 -26.91 -12.15 12.28
C ASP A 1202 -25.82 -11.31 12.96
N LEU A 1203 -26.04 -9.99 13.04
CA LEU A 1203 -25.12 -9.06 13.72
C LEU A 1203 -24.99 -9.36 15.22
N MET A 1204 -25.99 -9.99 15.82
CA MET A 1204 -26.05 -10.32 17.24
C MET A 1204 -25.47 -11.71 17.55
N GLU A 1205 -25.60 -12.68 16.64
CA GLU A 1205 -25.00 -14.02 16.79
C GLU A 1205 -23.47 -14.00 16.63
N GLY A 1206 -22.96 -13.01 15.88
CA GLY A 1206 -21.57 -12.63 15.80
C GLY A 1206 -20.78 -13.28 14.67
N TYR A 1207 -19.90 -12.48 14.05
CA TYR A 1207 -19.16 -12.87 12.83
C TYR A 1207 -18.39 -14.19 12.98
N ARG A 1208 -17.84 -14.47 14.16
CA ARG A 1208 -17.02 -15.67 14.41
C ARG A 1208 -17.82 -16.94 14.60
N ASN A 1209 -18.98 -16.87 15.25
CA ASN A 1209 -19.86 -18.02 15.41
C ASN A 1209 -20.44 -18.42 14.06
N LEU A 1210 -20.85 -17.43 13.26
CA LEU A 1210 -21.32 -17.67 11.91
C LEU A 1210 -20.19 -18.23 11.02
N MET A 1211 -18.97 -17.68 11.10
CA MET A 1211 -17.83 -18.19 10.32
C MET A 1211 -17.33 -19.55 10.78
N SER A 1212 -17.40 -19.88 12.07
CA SER A 1212 -17.06 -21.21 12.58
C SER A 1212 -18.11 -22.22 12.16
N LEU A 1213 -19.40 -21.85 12.19
CA LEU A 1213 -20.51 -22.64 11.68
C LEU A 1213 -20.40 -22.84 10.17
N VAL A 1214 -20.10 -21.80 9.40
CA VAL A 1214 -19.87 -21.88 7.95
C VAL A 1214 -18.64 -22.73 7.64
N ARG A 1215 -17.53 -22.59 8.39
CA ARG A 1215 -16.36 -23.48 8.22
C ARG A 1215 -16.68 -24.91 8.64
N ALA A 1216 -17.48 -25.13 9.67
CA ALA A 1216 -17.92 -26.45 10.12
C ALA A 1216 -18.86 -27.09 9.10
N LEU A 1217 -19.79 -26.34 8.51
CA LEU A 1217 -20.64 -26.75 7.39
C LEU A 1217 -19.82 -27.01 6.13
N ILE A 1218 -18.79 -26.19 5.88
CA ILE A 1218 -17.87 -26.43 4.78
C ILE A 1218 -17.10 -27.73 5.02
N ARG A 1219 -16.58 -27.95 6.24
CA ARG A 1219 -15.83 -29.15 6.65
C ARG A 1219 -16.69 -30.40 6.69
N SER A 1220 -17.94 -30.32 7.16
CA SER A 1220 -18.88 -31.44 7.26
C SER A 1220 -19.44 -31.87 5.92
N SER A 1221 -19.41 -30.99 4.91
CA SER A 1221 -19.70 -31.35 3.53
C SER A 1221 -18.45 -31.76 2.72
N THR A 1222 -17.25 -31.67 3.31
CA THR A 1222 -15.98 -32.17 2.72
C THR A 1222 -15.46 -33.45 3.36
N ARG A 1223 -16.07 -33.91 4.45
CA ARG A 1223 -16.01 -35.31 4.90
C ARG A 1223 -17.23 -36.03 4.33
#